data_AF-A0AAU3I5R9-F1
#
_entry.id   AF-A0AAU3I5R9-F1
#
_cell.length_a   1.000
_cell.length_b   1.000
_cell.length_c   1.000
_cell.angle_alpha   90.00
_cell.angle_beta   90.00
_cell.angle_gamma   90.00
#
_symmetry.space_group_name_H-M   'P 1'
#
loop_
_entity.id
_entity.type
_entity.pdbx_description
1 polymer ?
#
loop_
_entity_poly.entity_id
_entity_poly.type
_entity_poly.pdbx_seq_one_letter_code
_entity_poly.pdbx_strand_id
1 'polypeptide(L)'
;MGTYAVSKYGLAKYGTDVHPDFDVSPVTATPVDYSTVLLEWKSPAGSWDNLRLLRNRYGWAVNESDGEILLNETHASTSFVDTGVSGGHWLYYTVFIQAAGQWSRAGTVSCLMPKNNGYADLLYALIPEHYKVDVQAGNNLTDDSNPANPYLRPFLSIFGFGFDMVRSYYDSNRYTNDAMRTRYDNVAQLAAQFGIAFEASTPAYLFRQRVRDAATLGRQKGTLEQIRSIISETTGYDVDLSIGDNLMLSDDQADFDHPSFPQWDSGVNYATGEKVEFGAYLYQAASGGAYGQSQAPTGTNTSNSYWTVVSYGTDATLVDANGLVAGWEEVSFTAGVTPGTGGVLVGIGVQNPTNPSDNAGNALWVRNTNSGGSVATMGVRSVGRLSGQASMDPQQPVLHGVPVPIAWQSWDSSVSYQPGDMVIYHGRVYQALTASLNASPADTPTANTQWTPLGYDDRVQMCLSGYTQAYSGEQVNVYPFIEYYDDHGALITALYSDQVPAYTVLDSFAQGWVDWTTRTSDLGAASWTETLGQWTSGGYSGGSAYPVGATASIATIPGHADGTVSATFLTNPGSTLKQGVVFRLQDSSNYWRAGRTALHLIQAGVATGTFNYATAFSDGDRITAAFSGSNITIYRNGTQVLTITNSALSTATKTGMAVT
;
A
#
# COMPACT_ATOMS: atom_id res chain seq x y z
N MET A 1 58.78 6.86 -23.40
CA MET A 1 57.48 7.36 -23.89
C MET A 1 56.55 7.37 -22.67
N GLY A 2 56.07 8.53 -22.24
CA GLY A 2 55.27 8.62 -21.01
C GLY A 2 53.90 7.95 -21.21
N THR A 3 53.58 6.95 -20.39
CA THR A 3 52.24 6.38 -20.32
C THR A 3 51.32 7.41 -19.66
N TYR A 4 50.70 8.29 -20.44
CA TYR A 4 49.78 9.29 -19.95
C TYR A 4 48.40 8.67 -19.68
N ALA A 5 48.29 7.83 -18.64
CA ALA A 5 47.04 7.40 -17.99
C ALA A 5 47.30 6.31 -16.91
N VAL A 6 48.36 6.43 -16.11
CA VAL A 6 48.52 5.54 -14.94
C VAL A 6 47.52 5.99 -13.88
N SER A 7 46.39 5.28 -13.76
CA SER A 7 45.52 5.44 -12.60
C SER A 7 46.21 4.81 -11.40
N LYS A 8 46.71 5.65 -10.50
CA LYS A 8 47.14 5.28 -9.15
C LYS A 8 46.07 5.65 -8.12
N TYR A 9 44.77 5.52 -8.42
CA TYR A 9 43.74 5.69 -7.40
C TYR A 9 42.56 4.75 -7.66
N GLY A 10 42.42 3.78 -6.75
CA GLY A 10 41.44 2.72 -6.80
C GLY A 10 41.57 1.77 -5.61
N LEU A 11 41.83 2.29 -4.41
CA LEU A 11 41.48 1.55 -3.19
C LEU A 11 39.96 1.73 -3.01
N ALA A 12 39.18 0.90 -3.69
CA ALA A 12 37.79 0.72 -3.33
C ALA A 12 37.77 0.18 -1.90
N LYS A 13 37.46 1.05 -0.92
CA LYS A 13 37.30 0.65 0.49
C LYS A 13 36.01 -0.13 0.71
N TYR A 14 35.09 -0.12 -0.25
CA TYR A 14 33.83 -0.84 -0.19
C TYR A 14 33.47 -1.44 -1.56
N GLY A 15 33.48 -2.77 -1.57
CA GLY A 15 33.25 -3.71 -2.65
C GLY A 15 33.75 -5.04 -2.08
N THR A 16 32.98 -6.12 -2.19
CA THR A 16 33.34 -7.43 -1.61
C THR A 16 34.81 -7.75 -1.87
N ASP A 17 35.54 -8.03 -0.78
CA ASP A 17 36.97 -8.33 -0.78
C ASP A 17 37.35 -9.21 -1.97
N VAL A 18 38.36 -8.79 -2.73
CA VAL A 18 39.14 -9.75 -3.50
C VAL A 18 39.69 -10.70 -2.45
N HIS A 19 39.24 -11.95 -2.41
CA HIS A 19 39.86 -12.94 -1.54
C HIS A 19 41.36 -12.92 -1.87
N PRO A 20 42.24 -12.52 -0.94
CA PRO A 20 43.67 -12.32 -1.21
C PRO A 20 44.32 -13.57 -1.81
N ASP A 21 43.69 -14.72 -1.60
CA ASP A 21 44.13 -16.03 -2.06
C ASP A 21 44.03 -16.22 -3.59
N PHE A 22 43.21 -15.45 -4.32
CA PHE A 22 42.99 -15.62 -5.77
C PHE A 22 43.41 -14.42 -6.63
N ASP A 23 44.10 -13.43 -6.08
CA ASP A 23 44.53 -12.24 -6.83
C ASP A 23 45.50 -12.58 -7.98
N VAL A 24 45.12 -12.18 -9.20
CA VAL A 24 45.92 -12.36 -10.43
C VAL A 24 46.64 -11.08 -10.86
N SER A 25 46.62 -10.05 -10.01
CA SER A 25 47.31 -8.79 -10.28
C SER A 25 48.84 -8.96 -10.28
N PRO A 26 49.57 -8.24 -11.16
CA PRO A 26 49.07 -7.29 -12.15
C PRO A 26 48.48 -7.98 -13.38
N VAL A 27 47.37 -7.44 -13.88
CA VAL A 27 46.80 -7.79 -15.19
C VAL A 27 47.15 -6.67 -16.17
N THR A 28 47.80 -7.00 -17.28
CA THR A 28 48.21 -6.06 -18.32
C THR A 28 47.49 -6.36 -19.62
N ALA A 29 47.11 -5.31 -20.34
CA ALA A 29 46.49 -5.39 -21.66
C ALA A 29 47.24 -4.44 -22.59
N THR A 30 47.86 -4.98 -23.63
CA THR A 30 48.69 -4.21 -24.56
C THR A 30 48.19 -4.44 -26.00
N PRO A 31 47.82 -3.39 -26.74
CA PRO A 31 47.47 -3.54 -28.15
C PRO A 31 48.74 -3.80 -28.95
N VAL A 32 48.76 -4.90 -29.71
CA VAL A 32 49.93 -5.31 -30.51
C VAL A 32 49.82 -4.76 -31.93
N ASP A 33 48.62 -4.73 -32.47
CA ASP A 33 48.28 -4.19 -33.79
C ASP A 33 46.89 -3.50 -33.75
N TYR A 34 46.26 -3.28 -34.91
CA TYR A 34 44.95 -2.62 -35.01
C TYR A 34 43.73 -3.56 -34.78
N SER A 35 43.96 -4.84 -34.52
CA SER A 35 42.93 -5.88 -34.30
C SER A 35 43.21 -6.87 -33.15
N THR A 36 44.39 -6.79 -32.53
CA THR A 36 44.91 -7.78 -31.58
C THR A 36 45.35 -7.13 -30.27
N VAL A 37 44.92 -7.71 -29.15
CA VAL A 37 45.33 -7.31 -27.79
C VAL A 37 45.99 -8.49 -27.10
N LEU A 38 47.20 -8.28 -26.60
CA LEU A 38 47.89 -9.22 -25.72
C LEU A 38 47.50 -8.94 -24.27
N LEU A 39 46.96 -9.95 -23.60
CA LEU A 39 46.63 -9.95 -22.18
C LEU A 39 47.61 -10.83 -21.44
N GLU A 40 48.12 -10.34 -20.32
CA GLU A 40 49.01 -11.09 -19.43
C GLU A 40 48.57 -10.87 -17.98
N TRP A 41 48.65 -11.91 -17.16
CA TRP A 41 48.33 -11.84 -15.74
C TRP A 41 49.15 -12.84 -14.93
N LYS A 42 49.22 -12.61 -13.61
CA LYS A 42 49.88 -13.53 -12.70
C LYS A 42 49.01 -14.77 -12.49
N SER A 43 49.63 -15.95 -12.44
CA SER A 43 48.90 -17.18 -12.10
C SER A 43 48.21 -17.02 -10.73
N PRO A 44 46.94 -17.41 -10.60
CA PRO A 44 46.23 -17.35 -9.33
C PRO A 44 46.86 -18.27 -8.28
N ALA A 45 46.84 -17.80 -7.03
CA ALA A 45 47.24 -18.59 -5.88
C ALA A 45 46.05 -19.43 -5.35
N GLY A 46 46.31 -20.31 -4.39
CA GLY A 46 45.27 -21.14 -3.77
C GLY A 46 44.78 -22.33 -4.61
N SER A 47 43.78 -23.04 -4.09
CA SER A 47 43.09 -24.14 -4.80
C SER A 47 41.82 -23.60 -5.46
N TRP A 48 41.70 -23.79 -6.75
CA TRP A 48 40.59 -23.29 -7.57
C TRP A 48 40.25 -24.30 -8.68
N ASP A 49 39.02 -24.21 -9.19
CA ASP A 49 38.43 -25.20 -10.09
C ASP A 49 38.45 -24.74 -11.55
N ASN A 50 38.13 -23.47 -11.81
CA ASN A 50 38.09 -22.88 -13.15
C ASN A 50 38.58 -21.43 -13.16
N LEU A 51 39.17 -21.02 -14.28
CA LEU A 51 39.52 -19.66 -14.63
C LEU A 51 38.73 -19.23 -15.86
N ARG A 52 38.16 -18.02 -15.80
CA ARG A 52 37.42 -17.43 -16.92
C ARG A 52 37.89 -16.01 -17.21
N LEU A 53 38.16 -15.72 -18.47
CA LEU A 53 38.44 -14.36 -18.96
C LEU A 53 37.25 -13.87 -19.75
N LEU A 54 36.73 -12.71 -19.37
CA LEU A 54 35.65 -12.03 -20.09
C LEU A 54 36.13 -10.71 -20.68
N ARG A 55 35.55 -10.37 -21.83
CA ARG A 55 35.61 -9.04 -22.46
C ARG A 55 34.23 -8.41 -22.43
N ASN A 56 34.18 -7.16 -22.01
CA ASN A 56 32.98 -6.34 -22.09
C ASN A 56 33.33 -4.96 -22.70
N ARG A 57 32.40 -4.44 -23.50
CA ARG A 57 32.57 -3.17 -24.24
C ARG A 57 32.21 -1.95 -23.39
N TYR A 58 31.36 -2.11 -22.38
CA TYR A 58 30.77 -1.00 -21.64
C TYR A 58 31.47 -0.73 -20.30
N GLY A 59 32.05 -1.74 -19.66
CA GLY A 59 32.80 -1.59 -18.43
C GLY A 59 33.29 -2.95 -17.94
N TRP A 60 33.83 -3.02 -16.73
CA TRP A 60 34.22 -4.31 -16.15
C TRP A 60 33.01 -5.19 -15.90
N ALA A 61 33.17 -6.48 -16.16
CA ALA A 61 32.13 -7.47 -15.92
C ALA A 61 31.87 -7.60 -14.41
N VAL A 62 30.60 -7.62 -14.02
CA VAL A 62 30.20 -7.78 -12.62
C VAL A 62 30.16 -9.25 -12.22
N ASN A 63 29.72 -10.13 -13.13
CA ASN A 63 29.64 -11.58 -12.92
C ASN A 63 30.29 -12.35 -14.07
N GLU A 64 30.42 -13.66 -13.91
CA GLU A 64 31.08 -14.59 -14.84
C GLU A 64 30.34 -14.78 -16.18
N SER A 65 29.20 -14.11 -16.36
CA SER A 65 28.35 -14.14 -17.56
C SER A 65 28.12 -12.74 -18.17
N ASP A 66 28.66 -11.68 -17.57
CA ASP A 66 28.44 -10.27 -17.97
C ASP A 66 29.44 -9.84 -19.06
N GLY A 67 29.34 -10.47 -20.22
CA GLY A 67 30.15 -10.15 -21.39
C GLY A 67 30.43 -11.35 -22.29
N GLU A 68 31.39 -11.19 -23.17
CA GLU A 68 31.87 -12.25 -24.05
C GLU A 68 32.96 -13.06 -23.34
N ILE A 69 32.77 -14.38 -23.27
CA ILE A 69 33.74 -15.30 -22.67
C ILE A 69 34.83 -15.58 -23.70
N LEU A 70 36.04 -15.11 -23.42
CA LEU A 70 37.21 -15.31 -24.29
C LEU A 70 37.98 -16.58 -23.94
N LEU A 71 38.07 -16.88 -22.64
CA LEU A 71 38.79 -18.04 -22.11
C LEU A 71 37.96 -18.67 -20.99
N ASN A 72 37.88 -20.00 -20.94
CA ASN A 72 37.28 -20.74 -19.85
C ASN A 72 38.00 -22.08 -19.69
N GLU A 73 38.88 -22.17 -18.69
CA GLU A 73 39.83 -23.27 -18.55
C GLU A 73 39.93 -23.76 -17.10
N THR A 74 40.19 -25.05 -16.93
CA THR A 74 40.42 -25.69 -15.62
C THR A 74 41.90 -25.72 -15.22
N HIS A 75 42.78 -25.03 -15.96
CA HIS A 75 44.23 -25.05 -15.76
C HIS A 75 44.80 -23.63 -15.79
N ALA A 76 45.95 -23.44 -15.14
CA ALA A 76 46.56 -22.13 -15.01
C ALA A 76 47.04 -21.62 -16.37
N SER A 77 46.36 -20.59 -16.88
CA SER A 77 46.85 -19.74 -17.97
C SER A 77 47.30 -18.40 -17.40
N THR A 78 48.32 -17.79 -18.00
CA THR A 78 48.89 -16.49 -17.60
C THR A 78 48.87 -15.46 -18.73
N SER A 79 48.35 -15.84 -19.90
CA SER A 79 48.31 -14.95 -21.07
C SER A 79 47.24 -15.39 -22.05
N PHE A 80 46.66 -14.42 -22.76
CA PHE A 80 45.72 -14.67 -23.84
C PHE A 80 45.87 -13.62 -24.94
N VAL A 81 45.66 -14.03 -26.20
CA VAL A 81 45.69 -13.12 -27.34
C VAL A 81 44.27 -12.97 -27.86
N ASP A 82 43.67 -11.81 -27.60
CA ASP A 82 42.35 -11.46 -28.14
C ASP A 82 42.51 -10.95 -29.57
N THR A 83 41.81 -11.57 -30.52
CA THR A 83 41.90 -11.27 -31.96
C THR A 83 40.54 -10.87 -32.51
N GLY A 84 40.52 -10.14 -33.63
CA GLY A 84 39.25 -9.68 -34.25
C GLY A 84 38.61 -8.50 -33.53
N VAL A 85 39.39 -7.74 -32.79
CA VAL A 85 38.95 -6.57 -32.02
C VAL A 85 38.83 -5.34 -32.94
N SER A 86 37.73 -4.59 -32.84
CA SER A 86 37.59 -3.33 -33.59
C SER A 86 38.33 -2.16 -32.92
N GLY A 87 39.16 -1.44 -33.66
CA GLY A 87 39.86 -0.24 -33.18
C GLY A 87 38.95 0.97 -32.88
N GLY A 88 39.39 1.83 -31.95
CA GLY A 88 38.76 3.11 -31.61
C GLY A 88 37.86 3.11 -30.38
N HIS A 89 37.86 2.03 -29.59
CA HIS A 89 37.04 1.89 -28.38
C HIS A 89 37.85 1.37 -27.20
N TRP A 90 37.38 1.67 -25.98
CA TRP A 90 37.88 1.05 -24.77
C TRP A 90 37.36 -0.38 -24.64
N LEU A 91 38.25 -1.28 -24.22
CA LEU A 91 37.97 -2.67 -23.94
C LEU A 91 38.23 -2.91 -22.47
N TYR A 92 37.31 -3.63 -21.83
CA TYR A 92 37.40 -3.97 -20.41
C TYR A 92 37.48 -5.48 -20.29
N TYR A 93 38.52 -5.94 -19.61
CA TYR A 93 38.77 -7.35 -19.38
C TYR A 93 38.64 -7.64 -17.89
N THR A 94 38.05 -8.78 -17.57
CA THR A 94 37.86 -9.24 -16.19
C THR A 94 38.16 -10.72 -16.09
N VAL A 95 38.99 -11.08 -15.11
CA VAL A 95 39.34 -12.47 -14.80
C VAL A 95 38.50 -12.91 -13.60
N PHE A 96 37.80 -14.02 -13.76
CA PHE A 96 37.04 -14.68 -12.71
C PHE A 96 37.66 -16.03 -12.39
N ILE A 97 37.59 -16.41 -11.12
CA ILE A 97 38.06 -17.70 -10.63
C ILE A 97 36.93 -18.36 -9.86
N GLN A 98 36.69 -19.63 -10.19
CA GLN A 98 35.76 -20.48 -9.47
C GLN A 98 36.52 -21.26 -8.41
N ALA A 99 36.03 -21.24 -7.17
CA ALA A 99 36.51 -22.10 -6.10
C ALA A 99 35.31 -22.63 -5.30
N ALA A 100 35.28 -23.94 -5.05
CA ALA A 100 34.19 -24.60 -4.33
C ALA A 100 32.79 -24.29 -4.94
N GLY A 101 32.73 -24.16 -6.27
CA GLY A 101 31.51 -23.87 -7.01
C GLY A 101 31.10 -22.39 -7.07
N GLN A 102 31.78 -21.46 -6.38
CA GLN A 102 31.48 -20.02 -6.41
C GLN A 102 32.46 -19.24 -7.28
N TRP A 103 31.94 -18.35 -8.11
CA TRP A 103 32.74 -17.44 -8.93
C TRP A 103 33.10 -16.17 -8.16
N SER A 104 34.37 -15.80 -8.21
CA SER A 104 34.91 -14.60 -7.60
C SER A 104 35.75 -13.81 -8.61
N ARG A 105 35.71 -12.48 -8.52
CA ARG A 105 36.49 -11.61 -9.40
C ARG A 105 37.94 -11.53 -8.90
N ALA A 106 38.88 -11.93 -9.75
CA ALA A 106 40.30 -12.06 -9.40
C ALA A 106 41.18 -10.91 -9.93
N GLY A 107 40.77 -10.26 -11.02
CA GLY A 107 41.51 -9.13 -11.59
C GLY A 107 40.78 -8.43 -12.74
N THR A 108 41.11 -7.16 -12.97
CA THR A 108 40.48 -6.32 -14.00
C THR A 108 41.52 -5.44 -14.69
N VAL A 109 41.39 -5.25 -16.00
CA VAL A 109 42.23 -4.32 -16.77
C VAL A 109 41.41 -3.66 -17.88
N SER A 110 41.84 -2.49 -18.32
CA SER A 110 41.25 -1.80 -19.48
C SER A 110 42.33 -1.34 -20.45
N CYS A 111 42.06 -1.42 -21.75
CA CYS A 111 42.94 -0.93 -22.79
C CYS A 111 42.16 -0.16 -23.85
N LEU A 112 42.74 0.92 -24.38
CA LEU A 112 42.20 1.61 -25.54
C LEU A 112 42.76 0.96 -26.81
N MET A 113 41.88 0.42 -27.66
CA MET A 113 42.31 -0.15 -28.93
C MET A 113 42.59 0.95 -29.94
N PRO A 114 43.81 1.10 -30.46
CA PRO A 114 44.11 2.13 -31.45
C PRO A 114 43.31 1.92 -32.73
N LYS A 115 42.75 3.01 -33.26
CA LYS A 115 42.15 3.03 -34.60
C LYS A 115 43.24 3.40 -35.61
N ASN A 116 43.25 2.74 -36.77
CA ASN A 116 44.08 3.18 -37.89
C ASN A 116 43.49 4.47 -38.48
N ASN A 117 44.17 5.59 -38.30
CA ASN A 117 43.81 6.90 -38.88
C ASN A 117 44.70 7.26 -40.08
N GLY A 118 45.54 6.32 -40.55
CA GLY A 118 46.39 6.52 -41.73
C GLY A 118 47.66 7.34 -41.47
N TYR A 119 48.10 7.50 -40.21
CA TYR A 119 49.34 8.25 -39.92
C TYR A 119 50.59 7.59 -40.51
N ALA A 120 50.61 6.25 -40.63
CA ALA A 120 51.70 5.55 -41.29
C ALA A 120 51.83 5.95 -42.77
N ASP A 121 50.70 6.01 -43.48
CA ASP A 121 50.67 6.43 -44.89
C ASP A 121 50.95 7.93 -45.04
N LEU A 122 50.48 8.77 -44.10
CA LEU A 122 50.79 10.19 -44.07
C LEU A 122 52.29 10.45 -43.88
N LEU A 123 52.94 9.77 -42.93
CA LEU A 123 54.38 9.87 -42.71
C LEU A 123 55.16 9.43 -43.96
N TYR A 124 54.73 8.34 -44.60
CA TYR A 124 55.33 7.89 -45.85
C TYR A 124 55.12 8.90 -46.99
N ALA A 125 53.95 9.54 -47.09
CA ALA A 125 53.67 10.56 -48.09
C ALA A 125 54.51 11.82 -47.90
N LEU A 126 54.73 12.25 -46.66
CA LEU A 126 55.49 13.46 -46.30
C LEU A 126 56.99 13.34 -46.54
N ILE A 127 57.52 12.12 -46.63
CA ILE A 127 58.91 11.92 -47.01
C ILE A 127 59.08 12.26 -48.50
N PRO A 128 60.10 13.04 -48.87
CA PRO A 128 60.44 13.24 -50.27
C PRO A 128 60.76 11.94 -51.01
N GLU A 129 60.39 11.86 -52.29
CA GLU A 129 60.54 10.64 -53.10
C GLU A 129 61.98 10.11 -53.18
N HIS A 130 62.97 10.98 -53.13
CA HIS A 130 64.38 10.59 -53.16
C HIS A 130 64.84 9.72 -51.98
N TYR A 131 64.13 9.75 -50.86
CA TYR A 131 64.40 8.86 -49.71
C TYR A 131 63.58 7.56 -49.74
N LYS A 132 62.64 7.41 -50.68
CA LYS A 132 61.75 6.24 -50.79
C LYS A 132 62.33 5.15 -51.68
N VAL A 133 63.33 5.47 -52.49
CA VAL A 133 63.97 4.58 -53.45
C VAL A 133 65.29 4.04 -52.92
N ASP A 134 65.60 2.79 -53.22
CA ASP A 134 66.90 2.18 -52.90
C ASP A 134 67.88 2.42 -54.06
N VAL A 135 68.79 3.39 -53.90
CA VAL A 135 69.76 3.76 -54.93
C VAL A 135 70.99 2.84 -54.79
N GLN A 136 71.08 1.84 -55.67
CA GLN A 136 72.27 1.01 -55.79
C GLN A 136 73.40 1.73 -56.56
N ALA A 137 74.64 1.33 -56.33
CA ALA A 137 75.81 1.95 -56.97
C ALA A 137 75.71 1.89 -58.50
N GLY A 138 75.48 3.03 -59.14
CA GLY A 138 75.35 3.16 -60.60
C GLY A 138 74.02 3.75 -61.09
N ASN A 139 73.00 3.90 -60.22
CA ASN A 139 71.69 4.43 -60.61
C ASN A 139 71.57 5.95 -60.40
N ASN A 140 70.85 6.63 -61.31
CA ASN A 140 70.51 8.05 -61.20
C ASN A 140 69.27 8.24 -60.30
N LEU A 141 69.28 9.33 -59.52
CA LEU A 141 68.18 9.73 -58.62
C LEU A 141 66.85 10.00 -59.33
N THR A 142 66.85 10.19 -60.64
CA THR A 142 65.69 10.55 -61.48
C THR A 142 65.15 9.38 -62.29
N ASP A 143 65.59 8.15 -62.00
CA ASP A 143 65.17 6.96 -62.74
C ASP A 143 63.94 6.32 -62.07
N ASP A 144 62.81 6.29 -62.80
CA ASP A 144 61.54 5.69 -62.37
C ASP A 144 61.64 4.16 -62.20
N SER A 145 62.74 3.53 -62.63
CA SER A 145 63.00 2.10 -62.47
C SER A 145 63.64 1.70 -61.13
N ASN A 146 63.96 2.67 -60.26
CA ASN A 146 64.55 2.38 -58.95
C ASN A 146 63.53 1.66 -58.04
N PRO A 147 63.91 0.50 -57.44
CA PRO A 147 63.01 -0.22 -56.54
C PRO A 147 62.73 0.60 -55.28
N ALA A 148 61.48 0.59 -54.83
CA ALA A 148 61.09 1.20 -53.56
C ALA A 148 61.79 0.49 -52.39
N ASN A 149 62.26 1.25 -51.40
CA ASN A 149 62.90 0.71 -50.20
C ASN A 149 61.88 -0.13 -49.40
N PRO A 150 62.07 -1.45 -49.28
CA PRO A 150 61.10 -2.34 -48.64
C PRO A 150 61.04 -2.18 -47.11
N TYR A 151 62.06 -1.57 -46.49
CA TYR A 151 62.17 -1.42 -45.04
C TYR A 151 61.60 -0.10 -44.52
N LEU A 152 61.52 0.92 -45.38
CA LEU A 152 61.09 2.26 -44.98
C LEU A 152 59.63 2.27 -44.50
N ARG A 153 58.72 1.62 -45.23
CA ARG A 153 57.29 1.61 -44.88
C ARG A 153 57.00 0.84 -43.57
N PRO A 154 57.56 -0.36 -43.34
CA PRO A 154 57.49 -1.01 -42.03
C PRO A 154 58.07 -0.16 -40.90
N PHE A 155 59.24 0.48 -41.11
CA PHE A 155 59.82 1.36 -40.08
C PHE A 155 58.90 2.54 -39.71
N LEU A 156 58.31 3.21 -40.71
CA LEU A 156 57.38 4.32 -40.48
C LEU A 156 56.07 3.87 -39.85
N SER A 157 55.63 2.63 -40.10
CA SER A 157 54.42 2.09 -39.47
C SER A 157 54.52 2.03 -37.94
N ILE A 158 55.73 1.86 -37.37
CA ILE A 158 55.96 1.90 -35.91
C ILE A 158 55.64 3.29 -35.35
N PHE A 159 56.13 4.35 -36.02
CA PHE A 159 55.81 5.73 -35.63
C PHE A 159 54.36 6.08 -35.92
N GLY A 160 53.83 5.63 -37.06
CA GLY A 160 52.44 5.79 -37.44
C GLY A 160 51.49 5.21 -36.39
N PHE A 161 51.77 3.99 -35.91
CA PHE A 161 51.03 3.36 -34.81
C PHE A 161 51.09 4.19 -33.53
N GLY A 162 52.26 4.74 -33.18
CA GLY A 162 52.39 5.65 -32.04
C GLY A 162 51.52 6.91 -32.16
N PHE A 163 51.47 7.54 -33.34
CA PHE A 163 50.59 8.69 -33.60
C PHE A 163 49.11 8.31 -33.61
N ASP A 164 48.76 7.17 -34.19
CA ASP A 164 47.40 6.62 -34.18
C ASP A 164 46.91 6.35 -32.76
N MET A 165 47.78 5.85 -31.89
CA MET A 165 47.49 5.65 -30.48
C MET A 165 47.20 7.00 -29.79
N VAL A 166 48.06 8.01 -29.96
CA VAL A 166 47.84 9.35 -29.40
C VAL A 166 46.54 9.97 -29.91
N ARG A 167 46.26 9.83 -31.21
CA ARG A 167 45.01 10.31 -31.81
C ARG A 167 43.79 9.60 -31.22
N SER A 168 43.88 8.28 -31.04
CA SER A 168 42.80 7.49 -30.44
C SER A 168 42.52 7.95 -29.00
N TYR A 169 43.56 8.24 -28.20
CA TYR A 169 43.40 8.81 -26.86
C TYR A 169 42.73 10.20 -26.90
N TYR A 170 43.16 11.06 -27.83
CA TYR A 170 42.54 12.37 -28.03
C TYR A 170 41.05 12.25 -28.39
N ASP A 171 40.72 11.36 -29.35
CA ASP A 171 39.33 11.14 -29.77
C ASP A 171 38.48 10.55 -28.63
N SER A 172 39.05 9.67 -27.79
CA SER A 172 38.36 9.20 -26.59
C SER A 172 38.05 10.32 -25.61
N ASN A 173 38.98 11.26 -25.38
CA ASN A 173 38.79 12.36 -24.45
C ASN A 173 37.75 13.38 -24.95
N ARG A 174 37.53 13.47 -26.27
CA ARG A 174 36.45 14.29 -26.83
C ARG A 174 35.06 13.88 -26.35
N TYR A 175 34.87 12.60 -26.03
CA TYR A 175 33.60 12.04 -25.57
C TYR A 175 33.50 11.96 -24.04
N THR A 176 34.24 12.78 -23.29
CA THR A 176 34.24 12.73 -21.81
C THR A 176 32.85 12.93 -21.19
N ASN A 177 32.01 13.77 -21.81
CA ASN A 177 30.64 14.06 -21.35
C ASN A 177 29.58 13.07 -21.88
N ASP A 178 29.96 12.13 -22.73
CA ASP A 178 29.04 11.12 -23.27
C ASP A 178 29.11 9.86 -22.38
N ALA A 179 28.07 9.64 -21.58
CA ALA A 179 27.98 8.50 -20.66
C ALA A 179 28.11 7.14 -21.35
N MET A 180 27.83 7.03 -22.66
CA MET A 180 27.92 5.77 -23.41
C MET A 180 29.31 5.51 -24.00
N ARG A 181 30.14 6.54 -24.18
CA ARG A 181 31.43 6.45 -24.89
C ARG A 181 32.64 6.77 -24.02
N THR A 182 32.45 7.52 -22.93
CA THR A 182 33.52 7.85 -22.00
C THR A 182 34.08 6.59 -21.32
N ARG A 183 35.30 6.69 -20.81
CA ARG A 183 35.90 5.61 -20.01
C ARG A 183 35.06 5.34 -18.76
N TYR A 184 34.90 4.08 -18.37
CA TYR A 184 34.00 3.69 -17.27
C TYR A 184 34.33 4.39 -15.95
N ASP A 185 35.62 4.63 -15.66
CA ASP A 185 36.08 5.41 -14.51
C ASP A 185 35.49 6.83 -14.44
N ASN A 186 35.29 7.47 -15.60
CA ASN A 186 34.72 8.82 -15.67
C ASN A 186 33.19 8.80 -15.52
N VAL A 187 32.53 7.66 -15.76
CA VAL A 187 31.07 7.53 -15.63
C VAL A 187 30.66 7.70 -14.17
N ALA A 188 31.42 7.17 -13.21
CA ALA A 188 31.14 7.35 -11.79
C ALA A 188 31.20 8.83 -11.36
N GLN A 189 32.13 9.60 -11.93
CA GLN A 189 32.23 11.04 -11.68
C GLN A 189 31.07 11.81 -12.34
N LEU A 190 30.65 11.40 -13.53
CA LEU A 190 29.50 11.99 -14.22
C LEU A 190 28.19 11.68 -13.49
N ALA A 191 28.04 10.45 -12.95
CA ALA A 191 26.92 10.04 -12.12
C ALA A 191 26.79 10.89 -10.85
N ALA A 192 27.92 11.20 -10.21
CA ALA A 192 27.96 12.05 -9.01
C ALA A 192 27.42 13.47 -9.26
N GLN A 193 27.55 14.00 -10.48
CA GLN A 193 26.97 15.31 -10.84
C GLN A 193 25.44 15.30 -10.83
N PHE A 194 24.83 14.13 -11.07
CA PHE A 194 23.39 13.92 -11.01
C PHE A 194 22.93 13.34 -9.65
N GLY A 195 23.83 13.20 -8.67
CA GLY A 195 23.51 12.61 -7.37
C GLY A 195 23.28 11.10 -7.40
N ILE A 196 23.71 10.41 -8.45
CA ILE A 196 23.59 8.96 -8.59
C ILE A 196 24.81 8.30 -7.94
N ALA A 197 24.57 7.44 -6.94
CA ALA A 197 25.64 6.68 -6.29
C ALA A 197 26.17 5.57 -7.20
N PHE A 198 27.48 5.31 -7.15
CA PHE A 198 28.10 4.22 -7.88
C PHE A 198 27.80 2.88 -7.21
N GLU A 199 27.23 1.94 -7.96
CA GLU A 199 26.90 0.59 -7.51
C GLU A 199 27.81 -0.42 -8.20
N ALA A 200 28.70 -1.06 -7.43
CA ALA A 200 29.66 -2.03 -7.98
C ALA A 200 28.99 -3.34 -8.46
N SER A 201 27.77 -3.63 -8.00
CA SER A 201 26.97 -4.80 -8.34
C SER A 201 26.10 -4.62 -9.58
N THR A 202 25.99 -3.40 -10.13
CA THR A 202 25.14 -3.11 -11.28
C THR A 202 25.93 -3.28 -12.57
N PRO A 203 25.45 -4.05 -13.57
CA PRO A 203 26.12 -4.18 -14.86
C PRO A 203 26.45 -2.83 -15.48
N ALA A 204 27.66 -2.70 -16.02
CA ALA A 204 28.20 -1.42 -16.49
C ALA A 204 27.33 -0.76 -17.57
N TYR A 205 26.64 -1.56 -18.39
CA TYR A 205 25.72 -1.06 -19.41
C TYR A 205 24.50 -0.36 -18.80
N LEU A 206 23.84 -0.99 -17.82
CA LEU A 206 22.68 -0.43 -17.13
C LEU A 206 23.06 0.84 -16.37
N PHE A 207 24.22 0.84 -15.69
CA PHE A 207 24.70 2.03 -14.99
C PHE A 207 24.90 3.22 -15.95
N ARG A 208 25.45 2.98 -17.15
CA ARG A 208 25.57 4.02 -18.18
C ARG A 208 24.23 4.52 -18.69
N GLN A 209 23.24 3.64 -18.85
CA GLN A 209 21.88 4.03 -19.24
C GLN A 209 21.26 4.95 -18.19
N ARG A 210 21.30 4.56 -16.91
CA ARG A 210 20.81 5.39 -15.79
C ARG A 210 21.43 6.79 -15.79
N VAL A 211 22.75 6.86 -16.00
CA VAL A 211 23.47 8.14 -16.02
C VAL A 211 23.12 8.99 -17.26
N ARG A 212 22.91 8.35 -18.43
CA ARG A 212 22.47 9.03 -19.65
C ARG A 212 21.05 9.60 -19.49
N ASP A 213 20.15 8.82 -18.89
CA ASP A 213 18.72 9.12 -18.84
C ASP A 213 18.33 9.95 -17.62
N ALA A 214 19.25 10.12 -16.66
CA ALA A 214 19.08 10.89 -15.43
C ALA A 214 18.37 12.25 -15.61
N ALA A 215 18.77 13.04 -16.61
CA ALA A 215 18.17 14.35 -16.86
C ALA A 215 16.74 14.28 -17.44
N THR A 216 16.40 13.21 -18.17
CA THR A 216 15.05 12.99 -18.69
C THR A 216 14.15 12.45 -17.59
N LEU A 217 14.62 11.48 -16.81
CA LEU A 217 13.92 10.97 -15.64
C LEU A 217 13.65 12.05 -14.60
N GLY A 218 14.63 12.94 -14.36
CA GLY A 218 14.46 14.08 -13.46
C GLY A 218 13.34 15.04 -13.89
N ARG A 219 13.10 15.20 -15.20
CA ARG A 219 12.00 16.02 -15.74
C ARG A 219 10.64 15.34 -15.61
N GLN A 220 10.61 14.01 -15.63
CA GLN A 220 9.38 13.21 -15.59
C GLN A 220 8.99 12.80 -14.15
N LYS A 221 9.58 13.43 -13.14
CA LYS A 221 9.38 13.06 -11.73
C LYS A 221 7.89 13.01 -11.36
N GLY A 222 7.44 11.86 -10.85
CA GLY A 222 6.06 11.64 -10.42
C GLY A 222 5.11 11.15 -11.52
N THR A 223 5.59 10.89 -12.73
CA THR A 223 4.80 10.28 -13.80
C THR A 223 4.94 8.75 -13.79
N LEU A 224 3.93 8.04 -14.27
CA LEU A 224 3.99 6.58 -14.44
C LEU A 224 5.18 6.15 -15.32
N GLU A 225 5.43 6.91 -16.39
CA GLU A 225 6.54 6.67 -17.31
C GLU A 225 7.91 6.75 -16.61
N GLN A 226 8.07 7.64 -15.63
CA GLN A 226 9.30 7.71 -14.85
C GLN A 226 9.49 6.47 -13.98
N ILE A 227 8.45 6.02 -13.29
CA ILE A 227 8.52 4.84 -12.42
C ILE A 227 8.83 3.60 -13.29
N ARG A 228 8.18 3.49 -14.46
CA ARG A 228 8.44 2.43 -15.43
C ARG A 228 9.89 2.44 -15.89
N SER A 229 10.36 3.60 -16.31
CA SER A 229 11.72 3.78 -16.82
C SER A 229 12.77 3.51 -15.76
N ILE A 230 12.58 3.96 -14.51
CA ILE A 230 13.50 3.68 -13.40
C ILE A 230 13.57 2.19 -13.09
N ILE A 231 12.43 1.50 -13.02
CA ILE A 231 12.41 0.06 -12.75
C ILE A 231 13.07 -0.70 -13.89
N SER A 232 12.80 -0.29 -15.14
CA SER A 232 13.40 -0.93 -16.31
C SER A 232 14.90 -0.72 -16.39
N GLU A 233 15.38 0.50 -16.15
CA GLU A 233 16.82 0.80 -16.08
C GLU A 233 17.49 0.16 -14.86
N THR A 234 16.73 -0.13 -13.81
CA THR A 234 17.27 -0.76 -12.61
C THR A 234 17.45 -2.26 -12.79
N THR A 235 16.42 -2.91 -13.33
CA THR A 235 16.31 -4.37 -13.41
C THR A 235 16.74 -4.95 -14.76
N GLY A 236 16.74 -4.14 -15.82
CA GLY A 236 16.93 -4.58 -17.20
C GLY A 236 15.71 -5.24 -17.84
N TYR A 237 14.56 -5.28 -17.14
CA TYR A 237 13.32 -5.86 -17.64
C TYR A 237 12.29 -4.78 -17.95
N ASP A 238 11.41 -5.01 -18.93
CA ASP A 238 10.22 -4.18 -19.08
C ASP A 238 9.22 -4.52 -17.97
N VAL A 239 8.50 -3.52 -17.50
CA VAL A 239 7.50 -3.66 -16.45
C VAL A 239 6.22 -2.95 -16.85
N ASP A 240 5.10 -3.61 -16.60
CA ASP A 240 3.79 -2.99 -16.68
C ASP A 240 3.43 -2.44 -15.31
N LEU A 241 3.12 -1.15 -15.27
CA LEU A 241 2.67 -0.47 -14.07
C LEU A 241 1.20 -0.13 -14.20
N SER A 242 0.40 -0.62 -13.26
CA SER A 242 -0.97 -0.18 -13.04
C SER A 242 -1.00 0.74 -11.83
N ILE A 243 -1.58 1.93 -11.97
CA ILE A 243 -1.95 2.75 -10.81
C ILE A 243 -3.15 2.06 -10.17
N GLY A 244 -2.98 1.60 -8.94
CA GLY A 244 -4.12 1.24 -8.11
C GLY A 244 -4.71 2.52 -7.55
N ASP A 245 -5.73 3.04 -8.22
CA ASP A 245 -6.63 3.96 -7.54
C ASP A 245 -7.47 3.11 -6.57
N ASN A 246 -7.82 3.68 -5.40
CA ASN A 246 -8.98 3.17 -4.69
C ASN A 246 -10.15 3.46 -5.63
N LEU A 247 -10.54 2.46 -6.41
CA LEU A 247 -11.68 2.54 -7.30
C LEU A 247 -12.89 2.44 -6.38
N MET A 248 -13.22 3.58 -5.75
CA MET A 248 -14.53 3.78 -5.16
C MET A 248 -15.55 3.15 -6.09
N LEU A 249 -16.56 2.49 -5.51
CA LEU A 249 -17.66 1.93 -6.29
C LEU A 249 -18.06 2.96 -7.35
N SER A 250 -18.11 2.52 -8.61
CA SER A 250 -18.68 3.36 -9.66
C SER A 250 -20.11 3.72 -9.28
N ASP A 251 -20.67 4.82 -9.80
CA ASP A 251 -22.05 5.21 -9.48
C ASP A 251 -23.03 4.05 -9.72
N ASP A 252 -22.81 3.25 -10.78
CA ASP A 252 -23.59 2.04 -11.10
C ASP A 252 -23.41 0.87 -10.10
N GLN A 253 -22.33 0.85 -9.32
CA GLN A 253 -22.06 -0.14 -8.27
C GLN A 253 -22.43 0.37 -6.86
N ALA A 254 -22.45 1.69 -6.67
CA ALA A 254 -22.83 2.31 -5.42
C ALA A 254 -24.36 2.45 -5.30
N ASP A 255 -25.04 2.62 -6.44
CA ASP A 255 -26.46 2.92 -6.54
C ASP A 255 -27.26 1.76 -7.14
N PHE A 256 -28.49 1.56 -6.64
CA PHE A 256 -29.48 0.63 -7.18
C PHE A 256 -30.74 1.36 -7.68
N ASP A 257 -30.66 2.68 -7.90
CA ASP A 257 -31.71 3.52 -8.48
C ASP A 257 -31.97 3.27 -9.99
N HIS A 258 -31.25 2.33 -10.62
CA HIS A 258 -31.52 1.88 -11.98
C HIS A 258 -32.36 0.58 -11.98
N PRO A 259 -33.37 0.44 -12.86
CA PRO A 259 -33.77 1.35 -13.94
C PRO A 259 -34.55 2.58 -13.47
N SER A 260 -34.23 3.73 -14.06
CA SER A 260 -35.10 4.93 -14.03
C SER A 260 -36.02 4.90 -15.24
N PHE A 261 -37.31 5.15 -15.04
CA PHE A 261 -38.29 5.05 -16.12
C PHE A 261 -38.66 6.44 -16.64
N PRO A 262 -38.90 6.59 -17.95
CA PRO A 262 -39.28 7.88 -18.51
C PRO A 262 -40.62 8.33 -17.92
N GLN A 263 -40.75 9.64 -17.68
CA GLN A 263 -42.04 10.24 -17.36
C GLN A 263 -43.00 10.03 -18.54
N TRP A 264 -44.25 9.72 -18.24
CA TRP A 264 -45.27 9.52 -19.27
C TRP A 264 -45.49 10.79 -20.10
N ASP A 265 -45.50 10.64 -21.43
CA ASP A 265 -45.77 11.70 -22.40
C ASP A 265 -46.90 11.29 -23.35
N SER A 266 -47.90 12.16 -23.49
CA SER A 266 -49.02 12.00 -24.41
C SER A 266 -48.62 11.88 -25.89
N GLY A 267 -47.45 12.37 -26.28
CA GLY A 267 -46.93 12.37 -27.66
C GLY A 267 -46.23 11.07 -28.06
N VAL A 268 -45.95 10.18 -27.12
CA VAL A 268 -45.20 8.93 -27.35
C VAL A 268 -46.17 7.76 -27.45
N ASN A 269 -45.96 6.88 -28.44
CA ASN A 269 -46.71 5.64 -28.59
C ASN A 269 -45.96 4.52 -27.87
N TYR A 270 -46.55 4.03 -26.78
CA TYR A 270 -45.95 3.01 -25.94
C TYR A 270 -46.36 1.61 -26.37
N ALA A 271 -45.37 0.74 -26.61
CA ALA A 271 -45.62 -0.65 -26.93
C ALA A 271 -46.08 -1.44 -25.69
N THR A 272 -46.74 -2.59 -25.89
CA THR A 272 -47.12 -3.48 -24.79
C THR A 272 -45.91 -3.86 -23.95
N GLY A 273 -45.98 -3.66 -22.63
CA GLY A 273 -44.91 -3.98 -21.69
C GLY A 273 -43.93 -2.84 -21.40
N GLU A 274 -43.99 -1.71 -22.11
CA GLU A 274 -43.17 -0.54 -21.79
C GLU A 274 -43.58 0.09 -20.45
N LYS A 275 -42.59 0.55 -19.69
CA LYS A 275 -42.79 1.11 -18.35
C LYS A 275 -42.55 2.61 -18.33
N VAL A 276 -43.38 3.34 -17.58
CA VAL A 276 -43.32 4.79 -17.42
C VAL A 276 -43.67 5.22 -16.01
N GLU A 277 -43.16 6.35 -15.58
CA GLU A 277 -43.55 7.01 -14.34
C GLU A 277 -44.64 8.06 -14.58
N PHE A 278 -45.67 8.08 -13.73
CA PHE A 278 -46.69 9.11 -13.75
C PHE A 278 -47.33 9.29 -12.36
N GLY A 279 -47.36 10.53 -11.86
CA GLY A 279 -48.01 10.83 -10.56
C GLY A 279 -47.37 10.11 -9.36
N ALA A 280 -46.06 9.87 -9.41
CA ALA A 280 -45.28 9.12 -8.42
C ALA A 280 -45.64 7.62 -8.30
N TYR A 281 -46.17 7.05 -9.38
CA TYR A 281 -46.38 5.61 -9.54
C TYR A 281 -45.71 5.11 -10.82
N LEU A 282 -45.26 3.86 -10.79
CA LEU A 282 -44.76 3.15 -11.96
C LEU A 282 -45.90 2.42 -12.67
N TYR A 283 -45.99 2.55 -13.99
CA TYR A 283 -46.98 1.86 -14.82
C TYR A 283 -46.32 1.06 -15.93
N GLN A 284 -46.98 0.00 -16.35
CA GLN A 284 -46.65 -0.81 -17.51
C GLN A 284 -47.80 -0.79 -18.51
N ALA A 285 -47.50 -0.54 -19.78
CA ALA A 285 -48.48 -0.56 -20.86
C ALA A 285 -49.10 -1.97 -21.02
N ALA A 286 -50.44 -2.02 -21.01
CA ALA A 286 -51.22 -3.25 -21.10
C ALA A 286 -51.21 -3.84 -22.53
N SER A 287 -51.85 -5.00 -22.69
CA SER A 287 -51.95 -5.68 -23.98
C SER A 287 -52.64 -4.80 -25.02
N GLY A 288 -51.90 -4.38 -26.04
CA GLY A 288 -52.38 -3.47 -27.09
C GLY A 288 -51.60 -2.15 -27.20
N GLY A 289 -50.74 -1.84 -26.22
CA GLY A 289 -50.02 -0.56 -26.16
C GLY A 289 -50.90 0.61 -25.70
N ALA A 290 -50.32 1.80 -25.61
CA ALA A 290 -51.01 3.01 -25.18
C ALA A 290 -50.48 4.26 -25.90
N TYR A 291 -51.39 5.12 -26.38
CA TYR A 291 -51.06 6.36 -27.09
C TYR A 291 -52.08 7.47 -26.83
N GLY A 292 -51.58 8.70 -26.62
CA GLY A 292 -52.38 9.91 -26.53
C GLY A 292 -53.03 10.15 -25.17
N GLN A 293 -53.48 11.40 -24.96
CA GLN A 293 -54.06 11.87 -23.69
C GLN A 293 -55.28 11.07 -23.22
N SER A 294 -56.09 10.55 -24.15
CA SER A 294 -57.29 9.76 -23.83
C SER A 294 -56.97 8.40 -23.20
N GLN A 295 -55.72 7.95 -23.30
CA GLN A 295 -55.23 6.68 -22.76
C GLN A 295 -54.21 6.92 -21.64
N ALA A 296 -54.24 8.07 -20.98
CA ALA A 296 -53.28 8.41 -19.92
C ALA A 296 -53.36 7.44 -18.71
N PRO A 297 -52.25 7.22 -17.99
CA PRO A 297 -52.27 6.56 -16.69
C PRO A 297 -53.09 7.35 -15.67
N THR A 298 -53.53 6.69 -14.59
CA THR A 298 -54.45 7.28 -13.61
C THR A 298 -53.77 8.26 -12.64
N GLY A 299 -52.45 8.16 -12.45
CA GLY A 299 -51.70 8.91 -11.44
C GLY A 299 -51.98 8.45 -10.01
N THR A 300 -52.57 7.25 -9.85
CA THR A 300 -52.92 6.62 -8.58
C THR A 300 -52.51 5.15 -8.58
N ASN A 301 -52.62 4.47 -7.43
CA ASN A 301 -52.38 3.03 -7.30
C ASN A 301 -53.41 2.12 -8.04
N THR A 302 -54.19 2.64 -8.98
CA THR A 302 -55.24 1.90 -9.70
C THR A 302 -54.87 1.73 -11.18
N SER A 303 -54.93 0.48 -11.66
CA SER A 303 -54.75 0.14 -13.08
C SER A 303 -55.97 0.53 -13.92
N ASN A 304 -55.76 0.83 -15.20
CA ASN A 304 -56.83 1.05 -16.18
C ASN A 304 -56.68 0.10 -17.38
N SER A 305 -57.50 0.29 -18.43
CA SER A 305 -57.50 -0.59 -19.61
C SER A 305 -56.21 -0.55 -20.44
N TYR A 306 -55.38 0.49 -20.29
CA TYR A 306 -54.17 0.73 -21.08
C TYR A 306 -52.89 0.65 -20.24
N TRP A 307 -53.00 0.83 -18.93
CA TRP A 307 -51.87 0.89 -18.00
C TRP A 307 -52.13 0.04 -16.76
N THR A 308 -51.19 -0.85 -16.46
CA THR A 308 -51.16 -1.65 -15.23
C THR A 308 -50.18 -1.02 -14.26
N VAL A 309 -50.57 -0.76 -13.01
CA VAL A 309 -49.66 -0.29 -11.97
C VAL A 309 -48.64 -1.39 -11.66
N VAL A 310 -47.36 -1.03 -11.66
CA VAL A 310 -46.29 -1.90 -11.20
C VAL A 310 -46.06 -1.58 -9.73
N SER A 311 -46.39 -2.54 -8.86
CA SER A 311 -46.08 -2.48 -7.44
C SER A 311 -45.33 -3.73 -7.05
N TYR A 312 -44.17 -3.57 -6.40
CA TYR A 312 -43.35 -4.70 -5.98
C TYR A 312 -42.94 -5.60 -7.16
N GLY A 313 -42.63 -5.00 -8.32
CA GLY A 313 -42.13 -5.71 -9.49
C GLY A 313 -40.67 -6.12 -9.29
N THR A 314 -40.17 -7.03 -10.14
CA THR A 314 -38.73 -7.34 -10.19
C THR A 314 -38.16 -6.93 -11.53
N ASP A 315 -36.91 -6.48 -11.49
CA ASP A 315 -36.08 -6.26 -12.66
C ASP A 315 -34.79 -7.07 -12.53
N ALA A 316 -34.43 -7.77 -13.62
CA ALA A 316 -33.25 -8.61 -13.71
C ALA A 316 -32.26 -8.09 -14.76
N THR A 317 -32.46 -6.86 -15.26
CA THR A 317 -31.65 -6.26 -16.32
C THR A 317 -30.46 -5.48 -15.77
N LEU A 318 -30.55 -4.98 -14.53
CA LEU A 318 -29.42 -4.40 -13.81
C LEU A 318 -28.54 -5.52 -13.22
N VAL A 319 -27.60 -6.02 -14.02
CA VAL A 319 -26.55 -6.94 -13.57
C VAL A 319 -25.18 -6.46 -14.05
N ASP A 320 -24.19 -6.53 -13.17
CA ASP A 320 -22.79 -6.30 -13.52
C ASP A 320 -22.23 -7.46 -14.37
N ALA A 321 -20.96 -7.35 -14.77
CA ALA A 321 -20.28 -8.41 -15.54
C ALA A 321 -20.22 -9.77 -14.80
N ASN A 322 -20.46 -9.79 -13.49
CA ASN A 322 -20.49 -10.98 -12.65
C ASN A 322 -21.92 -11.54 -12.45
N GLY A 323 -22.94 -10.88 -12.98
CA GLY A 323 -24.34 -11.26 -12.78
C GLY A 323 -24.92 -10.80 -11.44
N LEU A 324 -24.23 -9.90 -10.73
CA LEU A 324 -24.68 -9.30 -9.48
C LEU A 324 -25.41 -7.98 -9.74
N VAL A 325 -26.44 -7.70 -8.96
CA VAL A 325 -27.15 -6.42 -9.03
C VAL A 325 -26.26 -5.32 -8.49
N ALA A 326 -25.69 -4.47 -9.36
CA ALA A 326 -24.83 -3.34 -8.97
C ALA A 326 -23.68 -3.73 -7.99
N GLY A 327 -23.08 -4.92 -8.14
CA GLY A 327 -22.02 -5.40 -7.24
C GLY A 327 -22.49 -5.85 -5.85
N TRP A 328 -23.80 -5.79 -5.57
CA TRP A 328 -24.38 -6.25 -4.31
C TRP A 328 -24.42 -7.77 -4.21
N GLU A 329 -24.11 -8.27 -3.03
CA GLU A 329 -24.07 -9.70 -2.74
C GLU A 329 -24.98 -10.07 -1.58
N GLU A 330 -25.69 -11.18 -1.74
CA GLU A 330 -26.42 -11.84 -0.65
C GLU A 330 -25.46 -12.52 0.34
N VAL A 331 -25.64 -12.23 1.63
CA VAL A 331 -24.88 -12.80 2.74
C VAL A 331 -25.82 -13.50 3.71
N SER A 332 -25.40 -14.65 4.23
CA SER A 332 -26.12 -15.37 5.29
C SER A 332 -25.43 -15.15 6.62
N PHE A 333 -26.18 -14.69 7.61
CA PHE A 333 -25.73 -14.59 9.00
C PHE A 333 -26.09 -15.85 9.81
N THR A 334 -26.72 -16.84 9.17
CA THR A 334 -27.08 -18.10 9.81
C THR A 334 -25.98 -19.12 9.59
N ALA A 335 -25.37 -19.59 10.67
CA ALA A 335 -24.27 -20.55 10.63
C ALA A 335 -24.67 -21.82 9.86
N GLY A 336 -23.82 -22.23 8.91
CA GLY A 336 -24.03 -23.43 8.09
C GLY A 336 -25.02 -23.25 6.93
N VAL A 337 -25.57 -22.06 6.72
CA VAL A 337 -26.41 -21.75 5.56
C VAL A 337 -25.62 -20.93 4.55
N THR A 338 -25.40 -21.49 3.36
CA THR A 338 -24.79 -20.77 2.23
C THR A 338 -25.87 -20.03 1.43
N PRO A 339 -25.66 -18.75 1.09
CA PRO A 339 -26.52 -18.00 0.17
C PRO A 339 -26.67 -18.68 -1.19
N GLY A 340 -27.80 -18.45 -1.87
CA GLY A 340 -28.00 -18.96 -3.23
C GLY A 340 -27.18 -18.18 -4.25
N THR A 341 -26.85 -18.79 -5.39
CA THR A 341 -26.26 -18.05 -6.52
C THR A 341 -27.37 -17.19 -7.16
N GLY A 342 -27.18 -15.86 -7.24
CA GLY A 342 -28.17 -14.93 -7.81
C GLY A 342 -29.34 -14.57 -6.88
N GLY A 343 -29.09 -14.48 -5.57
CA GLY A 343 -30.12 -14.21 -4.56
C GLY A 343 -30.61 -12.75 -4.45
N VAL A 344 -29.93 -11.80 -5.09
CA VAL A 344 -30.29 -10.37 -5.08
C VAL A 344 -30.97 -9.99 -6.40
N LEU A 345 -32.10 -9.29 -6.31
CA LEU A 345 -32.83 -8.72 -7.45
C LEU A 345 -33.13 -7.23 -7.19
N VAL A 346 -33.31 -6.45 -8.26
CA VAL A 346 -33.88 -5.10 -8.13
C VAL A 346 -35.40 -5.22 -8.03
N GLY A 347 -35.98 -4.72 -6.95
CA GLY A 347 -37.40 -4.46 -6.83
C GLY A 347 -37.74 -3.08 -7.39
N ILE A 348 -38.79 -2.99 -8.21
CA ILE A 348 -39.25 -1.73 -8.83
C ILE A 348 -40.68 -1.40 -8.42
N GLY A 349 -41.01 -0.11 -8.38
CA GLY A 349 -42.34 0.36 -7.99
C GLY A 349 -42.60 0.12 -6.51
N VAL A 350 -41.60 0.41 -5.67
CA VAL A 350 -41.70 0.35 -4.21
C VAL A 350 -41.86 1.74 -3.61
N GLN A 351 -42.43 1.80 -2.41
CA GLN A 351 -42.63 3.07 -1.72
C GLN A 351 -41.27 3.63 -1.22
N ASN A 352 -41.08 4.94 -1.32
CA ASN A 352 -39.89 5.60 -0.80
C ASN A 352 -39.92 5.61 0.75
N PRO A 353 -38.82 5.23 1.43
CA PRO A 353 -38.78 5.16 2.89
C PRO A 353 -38.96 6.51 3.61
N THR A 354 -38.77 7.62 2.89
CA THR A 354 -38.90 8.99 3.42
C THR A 354 -40.13 9.72 2.88
N ASN A 355 -40.71 9.26 1.76
CA ASN A 355 -41.87 9.88 1.14
C ASN A 355 -42.95 8.82 0.80
N PRO A 356 -43.97 8.63 1.65
CA PRO A 356 -44.97 7.59 1.43
C PRO A 356 -45.89 7.82 0.22
N SER A 357 -45.85 9.01 -0.38
CA SER A 357 -46.64 9.32 -1.59
C SER A 357 -45.91 8.92 -2.87
N ASP A 358 -44.62 8.58 -2.78
CA ASP A 358 -43.81 8.14 -3.91
C ASP A 358 -43.69 6.62 -3.89
N ASN A 359 -44.21 5.99 -4.94
CA ASN A 359 -44.26 4.54 -5.15
C ASN A 359 -43.56 4.12 -6.45
N ALA A 360 -42.67 4.97 -6.97
CA ALA A 360 -41.87 4.67 -8.15
C ALA A 360 -40.43 4.23 -7.82
N GLY A 361 -40.08 4.12 -6.54
CA GLY A 361 -38.71 3.84 -6.10
C GLY A 361 -38.24 2.41 -6.38
N ASN A 362 -36.93 2.21 -6.15
CA ASN A 362 -36.25 0.93 -6.26
C ASN A 362 -35.86 0.38 -4.87
N ALA A 363 -35.71 -0.93 -4.76
CA ALA A 363 -35.20 -1.60 -3.56
C ALA A 363 -34.41 -2.85 -3.91
N LEU A 364 -33.59 -3.33 -2.98
CA LEU A 364 -32.96 -4.63 -3.08
C LEU A 364 -33.89 -5.72 -2.55
N TRP A 365 -34.11 -6.76 -3.35
CA TRP A 365 -34.85 -7.95 -2.98
C TRP A 365 -33.91 -9.09 -2.68
N VAL A 366 -34.14 -9.74 -1.53
CA VAL A 366 -33.39 -10.89 -1.06
C VAL A 366 -34.36 -11.98 -0.61
N ARG A 367 -33.97 -13.24 -0.76
CA ARG A 367 -34.79 -14.38 -0.31
C ARG A 367 -34.23 -14.93 0.98
N ASN A 368 -35.07 -15.05 2.01
CA ASN A 368 -34.67 -15.68 3.26
C ASN A 368 -34.55 -17.21 3.18
N THR A 369 -34.61 -17.80 1.99
CA THR A 369 -34.53 -19.25 1.75
C THR A 369 -33.40 -19.55 0.78
N ASN A 370 -32.48 -20.42 1.17
CA ASN A 370 -31.41 -20.88 0.28
C ASN A 370 -31.95 -21.86 -0.80
N SER A 371 -31.09 -22.23 -1.75
CA SER A 371 -31.41 -23.22 -2.80
C SER A 371 -31.82 -24.60 -2.26
N GLY A 372 -31.54 -24.90 -0.98
CA GLY A 372 -31.94 -26.11 -0.26
C GLY A 372 -33.21 -25.98 0.60
N GLY A 373 -33.91 -24.84 0.56
CA GLY A 373 -35.16 -24.60 1.30
C GLY A 373 -35.02 -24.28 2.79
N SER A 374 -33.82 -24.07 3.30
CA SER A 374 -33.59 -23.67 4.70
C SER A 374 -33.81 -22.16 4.87
N VAL A 375 -34.56 -21.77 5.90
CA VAL A 375 -34.77 -20.37 6.27
C VAL A 375 -33.56 -19.84 7.03
N ALA A 376 -33.09 -18.65 6.68
CA ALA A 376 -31.96 -17.99 7.32
C ALA A 376 -32.15 -16.47 7.46
N THR A 377 -31.45 -15.89 8.42
CA THR A 377 -31.19 -14.45 8.48
C THR A 377 -30.25 -14.09 7.35
N MET A 378 -30.75 -13.32 6.40
CA MET A 378 -30.03 -12.88 5.19
C MET A 378 -29.80 -11.38 5.23
N GLY A 379 -28.74 -10.93 4.56
CA GLY A 379 -28.48 -9.52 4.29
C GLY A 379 -27.91 -9.34 2.90
N VAL A 380 -27.69 -8.07 2.56
CA VAL A 380 -27.06 -7.66 1.32
C VAL A 380 -25.91 -6.72 1.65
N ARG A 381 -24.76 -6.90 1.00
CA ARG A 381 -23.59 -6.02 1.11
C ARG A 381 -23.21 -5.46 -0.25
N SER A 382 -22.64 -4.25 -0.29
CA SER A 382 -22.30 -3.53 -1.53
C SER A 382 -21.00 -3.97 -2.19
N VAL A 383 -20.09 -4.62 -1.45
CA VAL A 383 -18.84 -5.16 -1.99
C VAL A 383 -18.94 -6.69 -2.06
N GLY A 384 -19.20 -7.19 -3.27
CA GLY A 384 -19.41 -8.60 -3.55
C GLY A 384 -18.16 -9.41 -3.92
N ARG A 385 -18.34 -10.73 -3.99
CA ARG A 385 -17.38 -11.68 -4.59
C ARG A 385 -17.22 -11.47 -6.10
N LEU A 386 -16.00 -11.71 -6.60
CA LEU A 386 -15.76 -11.82 -8.05
C LEU A 386 -16.35 -13.10 -8.63
N SER A 387 -16.72 -13.08 -9.91
CA SER A 387 -17.29 -14.23 -10.61
C SER A 387 -16.39 -15.47 -10.50
N GLY A 388 -16.99 -16.61 -10.16
CA GLY A 388 -16.29 -17.89 -10.00
C GLY A 388 -15.60 -18.11 -8.66
N GLN A 389 -15.64 -17.15 -7.72
CA GLN A 389 -15.05 -17.31 -6.39
C GLN A 389 -16.05 -17.83 -5.35
N ALA A 390 -15.61 -18.76 -4.49
CA ALA A 390 -16.40 -19.27 -3.38
C ALA A 390 -16.38 -18.35 -2.15
N SER A 391 -15.35 -17.52 -2.01
CA SER A 391 -15.14 -16.56 -0.91
C SER A 391 -14.77 -15.19 -1.48
N MET A 392 -14.97 -14.13 -0.69
CA MET A 392 -14.56 -12.78 -1.08
C MET A 392 -13.04 -12.69 -1.16
N ASP A 393 -12.54 -12.14 -2.26
CA ASP A 393 -11.13 -11.77 -2.38
C ASP A 393 -10.82 -10.68 -1.35
N PRO A 394 -9.83 -10.85 -0.47
CA PRO A 394 -9.42 -9.81 0.48
C PRO A 394 -9.08 -8.48 -0.19
N GLN A 395 -8.66 -8.47 -1.46
CA GLN A 395 -8.39 -7.22 -2.16
C GLN A 395 -9.66 -6.41 -2.49
N GLN A 396 -10.84 -7.03 -2.54
CA GLN A 396 -12.09 -6.35 -2.92
C GLN A 396 -12.51 -5.26 -1.91
N PRO A 397 -12.57 -5.52 -0.59
CA PRO A 397 -12.78 -4.47 0.42
C PRO A 397 -11.72 -3.37 0.39
N VAL A 398 -10.48 -3.70 0.04
CA VAL A 398 -9.38 -2.73 -0.03
C VAL A 398 -9.51 -1.83 -1.26
N LEU A 399 -10.01 -2.36 -2.39
CA LEU A 399 -10.15 -1.64 -3.65
C LEU A 399 -11.45 -0.82 -3.77
N HIS A 400 -12.54 -1.32 -3.18
CA HIS A 400 -13.89 -0.76 -3.36
C HIS A 400 -14.53 -0.27 -2.06
N GLY A 401 -13.89 -0.50 -0.92
CA GLY A 401 -14.36 -0.05 0.38
C GLY A 401 -14.17 1.45 0.60
N VAL A 402 -14.96 2.01 1.51
CA VAL A 402 -14.80 3.39 1.97
C VAL A 402 -13.61 3.44 2.93
N PRO A 403 -12.52 4.15 2.61
CA PRO A 403 -11.34 4.20 3.47
C PRO A 403 -11.68 4.95 4.76
N VAL A 404 -11.32 4.36 5.89
CA VAL A 404 -11.43 5.03 7.19
C VAL A 404 -10.32 6.08 7.27
N PRO A 405 -10.65 7.37 7.46
CA PRO A 405 -9.65 8.41 7.57
C PRO A 405 -8.76 8.18 8.80
N ILE A 406 -7.47 8.42 8.65
CA ILE A 406 -6.48 8.19 9.71
C ILE A 406 -5.52 9.37 9.82
N ALA A 407 -5.35 9.86 11.04
CA ALA A 407 -4.38 10.90 11.35
C ALA A 407 -3.08 10.24 11.83
N TRP A 408 -2.05 10.22 10.99
CA TRP A 408 -0.75 9.64 11.36
C TRP A 408 0.24 10.67 11.92
N GLN A 409 -0.02 11.95 11.69
CA GLN A 409 0.94 13.02 11.91
C GLN A 409 0.56 13.86 13.11
N SER A 410 1.48 14.01 14.05
CA SER A 410 1.37 15.04 15.08
C SER A 410 1.42 16.41 14.42
N TRP A 411 0.66 17.37 14.96
CA TRP A 411 0.74 18.76 14.50
C TRP A 411 2.15 19.32 14.68
N ASP A 412 2.64 20.02 13.65
CA ASP A 412 3.96 20.63 13.57
C ASP A 412 3.82 22.07 13.07
N SER A 413 4.42 23.02 13.79
CA SER A 413 4.37 24.44 13.46
C SER A 413 5.07 24.81 12.15
N SER A 414 5.97 23.96 11.65
CA SER A 414 6.75 24.17 10.43
C SER A 414 6.07 23.64 9.16
N VAL A 415 4.99 22.87 9.30
CA VAL A 415 4.25 22.27 8.19
C VAL A 415 3.10 23.19 7.78
N SER A 416 2.93 23.39 6.47
CA SER A 416 1.77 24.07 5.92
C SER A 416 0.66 23.06 5.66
N TYR A 417 -0.45 23.20 6.36
CA TYR A 417 -1.63 22.35 6.23
C TYR A 417 -2.61 22.92 5.21
N GLN A 418 -3.27 22.07 4.44
CA GLN A 418 -4.36 22.39 3.52
C GLN A 418 -5.72 22.06 4.14
N PRO A 419 -6.82 22.67 3.67
CA PRO A 419 -8.17 22.27 4.09
C PRO A 419 -8.38 20.77 3.87
N GLY A 420 -8.85 20.08 4.89
CA GLY A 420 -9.06 18.62 4.88
C GLY A 420 -7.95 17.82 5.56
N ASP A 421 -6.74 18.38 5.72
CA ASP A 421 -5.63 17.69 6.39
C ASP A 421 -5.96 17.34 7.84
N MET A 422 -5.53 16.16 8.29
CA MET A 422 -5.79 15.65 9.63
C MET A 422 -4.50 15.54 10.44
N VAL A 423 -4.55 16.00 11.69
CA VAL A 423 -3.40 15.97 12.61
C VAL A 423 -3.81 15.49 14.00
N ILE A 424 -2.86 14.91 14.72
CA ILE A 424 -2.97 14.64 16.15
C ILE A 424 -2.37 15.81 16.93
N TYR A 425 -3.15 16.41 17.82
CA TYR A 425 -2.68 17.45 18.73
C TYR A 425 -3.23 17.20 20.13
N HIS A 426 -2.34 17.11 21.13
CA HIS A 426 -2.66 16.70 22.51
C HIS A 426 -3.52 15.43 22.61
N GLY A 427 -3.18 14.41 21.81
CA GLY A 427 -3.89 13.13 21.81
C GLY A 427 -5.29 13.18 21.20
N ARG A 428 -5.61 14.23 20.41
CA ARG A 428 -6.90 14.37 19.73
C ARG A 428 -6.74 14.61 18.24
N VAL A 429 -7.69 14.15 17.45
CA VAL A 429 -7.70 14.37 16.00
C VAL A 429 -8.38 15.68 15.64
N TYR A 430 -7.70 16.51 14.85
CA TYR A 430 -8.24 17.74 14.28
C TYR A 430 -8.15 17.69 12.75
N GLN A 431 -9.13 18.31 12.10
CA GLN A 431 -9.14 18.56 10.67
C GLN A 431 -8.96 20.05 10.38
N ALA A 432 -8.09 20.37 9.44
CA ALA A 432 -7.90 21.73 8.96
C ALA A 432 -9.13 22.21 8.17
N LEU A 433 -9.75 23.31 8.60
CA LEU A 433 -10.84 23.99 7.90
C LEU A 433 -10.34 24.93 6.81
N THR A 434 -9.14 25.47 6.99
CA THR A 434 -8.50 26.43 6.08
C THR A 434 -7.01 26.16 5.98
N ALA A 435 -6.39 26.55 4.86
CA ALA A 435 -4.95 26.47 4.73
C ALA A 435 -4.25 27.29 5.83
N SER A 436 -3.28 26.70 6.52
CA SER A 436 -2.60 27.37 7.64
C SER A 436 -1.16 26.90 7.84
N LEU A 437 -0.31 27.81 8.34
CA LEU A 437 1.07 27.56 8.75
C LEU A 437 1.25 28.14 10.14
N ASN A 438 1.86 27.36 11.05
CA ASN A 438 2.09 27.77 12.44
C ASN A 438 0.82 28.25 13.18
N ALA A 439 -0.35 27.73 12.81
CA ALA A 439 -1.59 27.94 13.52
C ALA A 439 -1.96 26.64 14.23
N SER A 440 -1.91 26.62 15.56
CA SER A 440 -2.21 25.41 16.33
C SER A 440 -3.71 25.15 16.43
N PRO A 441 -4.12 23.87 16.53
CA PRO A 441 -5.45 23.53 17.02
C PRO A 441 -5.66 24.03 18.45
N ALA A 442 -6.91 24.10 18.90
CA ALA A 442 -7.22 24.49 20.27
C ALA A 442 -6.82 23.38 21.26
N ASP A 443 -6.39 23.73 22.48
CA ASP A 443 -6.06 22.74 23.52
C ASP A 443 -7.30 22.02 24.08
N THR A 444 -8.49 22.49 23.74
CA THR A 444 -9.79 21.88 24.07
C THR A 444 -10.46 21.36 22.78
N PRO A 445 -11.40 20.40 22.87
CA PRO A 445 -12.13 19.87 21.71
C PRO A 445 -13.18 20.89 21.23
N THR A 446 -12.72 22.09 20.88
CA THR A 446 -13.52 23.17 20.32
C THR A 446 -12.93 23.58 18.97
N ALA A 447 -13.80 23.90 18.03
CA ALA A 447 -13.37 24.43 16.75
C ALA A 447 -12.80 25.84 16.95
N ASN A 448 -11.72 26.15 16.22
CA ASN A 448 -11.24 27.51 16.02
C ASN A 448 -11.38 27.88 14.53
N THR A 449 -10.81 29.01 14.11
CA THR A 449 -10.93 29.48 12.73
C THR A 449 -10.24 28.59 11.70
N GLN A 450 -9.26 27.78 12.09
CA GLN A 450 -8.43 26.96 11.19
C GLN A 450 -8.62 25.45 11.39
N TRP A 451 -9.12 25.02 12.54
CA TRP A 451 -9.16 23.62 12.95
C TRP A 451 -10.50 23.28 13.58
N THR A 452 -11.06 22.12 13.20
CA THR A 452 -12.20 21.51 13.88
C THR A 452 -11.79 20.18 14.50
N PRO A 453 -12.19 19.86 15.73
CA PRO A 453 -11.99 18.53 16.30
C PRO A 453 -12.85 17.51 15.54
N LEU A 454 -12.29 16.33 15.28
CA LEU A 454 -12.99 15.16 14.71
C LEU A 454 -13.25 14.05 15.75
N GLY A 455 -12.73 14.21 16.96
CA GLY A 455 -12.90 13.27 18.06
C GLY A 455 -12.49 13.89 19.39
N TYR A 456 -12.91 13.23 20.48
CA TYR A 456 -12.52 13.62 21.84
C TYR A 456 -11.12 13.09 22.23
N ASP A 457 -10.64 12.08 21.50
CA ASP A 457 -9.33 11.44 21.61
C ASP A 457 -8.72 11.17 20.23
N ASP A 458 -7.80 10.21 20.15
CA ASP A 458 -7.08 9.82 18.94
C ASP A 458 -7.94 9.05 17.93
N ARG A 459 -9.20 8.77 18.27
CA ARG A 459 -10.16 8.09 17.38
C ARG A 459 -10.97 9.11 16.60
N VAL A 460 -11.18 8.81 15.32
CA VAL A 460 -12.05 9.60 14.45
C VAL A 460 -13.51 9.20 14.67
N GLN A 461 -14.38 10.17 14.91
CA GLN A 461 -15.82 9.92 14.94
C GLN A 461 -16.39 9.88 13.52
N MET A 462 -17.06 8.78 13.20
CA MET A 462 -17.77 8.61 11.93
C MET A 462 -19.26 8.47 12.21
N CYS A 463 -20.07 9.18 11.43
CA CYS A 463 -21.52 9.03 11.47
C CYS A 463 -21.97 8.29 10.21
N LEU A 464 -22.70 7.19 10.39
CA LEU A 464 -23.46 6.57 9.32
C LEU A 464 -24.94 6.66 9.66
N SER A 465 -25.74 7.08 8.69
CA SER A 465 -27.19 7.12 8.79
C SER A 465 -27.81 6.55 7.53
N GLY A 466 -28.87 5.77 7.67
CA GLY A 466 -29.67 5.29 6.55
C GLY A 466 -31.11 5.06 6.97
N TYR A 467 -32.03 5.25 6.02
CA TYR A 467 -33.43 4.88 6.18
C TYR A 467 -33.63 3.50 5.57
N THR A 468 -34.20 2.57 6.34
CA THR A 468 -34.50 1.23 5.86
C THR A 468 -35.98 0.96 6.02
N GLN A 469 -36.59 0.36 5.01
CA GLN A 469 -37.98 -0.10 5.06
C GLN A 469 -38.05 -1.48 4.43
N ALA A 470 -38.71 -2.40 5.13
CA ALA A 470 -38.97 -3.74 4.64
C ALA A 470 -40.30 -3.77 3.89
N TYR A 471 -40.30 -4.35 2.69
CA TYR A 471 -41.51 -4.67 1.95
C TYR A 471 -41.64 -6.17 1.83
N SER A 472 -42.50 -6.74 2.67
CA SER A 472 -42.77 -8.17 2.69
C SER A 472 -44.24 -8.41 3.03
N GLY A 473 -44.80 -9.55 2.59
CA GLY A 473 -46.15 -9.95 2.98
C GLY A 473 -46.31 -10.22 4.49
N GLU A 474 -45.19 -10.26 5.22
CA GLU A 474 -45.10 -10.48 6.66
C GLU A 474 -44.33 -9.33 7.35
N GLN A 475 -44.45 -9.23 8.67
CA GLN A 475 -43.70 -8.24 9.46
C GLN A 475 -42.25 -8.71 9.63
N VAL A 476 -41.34 -8.15 8.84
CA VAL A 476 -39.90 -8.44 8.88
C VAL A 476 -39.15 -7.19 9.34
N ASN A 477 -38.26 -7.34 10.31
CA ASN A 477 -37.36 -6.25 10.73
C ASN A 477 -36.12 -6.24 9.84
N VAL A 478 -35.73 -5.06 9.37
CA VAL A 478 -34.50 -4.83 8.59
C VAL A 478 -33.60 -3.91 9.39
N TYR A 479 -32.30 -4.23 9.42
CA TYR A 479 -31.30 -3.50 10.18
C TYR A 479 -30.11 -3.17 9.28
N PRO A 480 -29.70 -1.90 9.15
CA PRO A 480 -28.42 -1.57 8.52
C PRO A 480 -27.25 -2.14 9.33
N PHE A 481 -26.18 -2.52 8.63
CA PHE A 481 -24.94 -2.98 9.23
C PHE A 481 -23.72 -2.42 8.49
N ILE A 482 -22.57 -2.45 9.16
CA ILE A 482 -21.27 -2.01 8.63
C ILE A 482 -20.24 -3.11 8.91
N GLU A 483 -19.43 -3.43 7.91
CA GLU A 483 -18.28 -4.33 8.05
C GLU A 483 -16.98 -3.52 8.03
N TYR A 484 -16.09 -3.78 8.99
CA TYR A 484 -14.78 -3.16 9.07
C TYR A 484 -13.71 -4.16 8.66
N TYR A 485 -12.84 -3.76 7.74
CA TYR A 485 -11.73 -4.56 7.24
C TYR A 485 -10.40 -3.92 7.62
N ASP A 486 -9.36 -4.74 7.74
CA ASP A 486 -7.99 -4.26 7.87
C ASP A 486 -7.39 -3.88 6.50
N ASP A 487 -6.15 -3.39 6.52
CA ASP A 487 -5.37 -2.99 5.34
C ASP A 487 -5.02 -4.17 4.40
N HIS A 488 -5.22 -5.40 4.85
CA HIS A 488 -5.03 -6.63 4.07
C HIS A 488 -6.37 -7.22 3.61
N GLY A 489 -7.50 -6.59 3.93
CA GLY A 489 -8.83 -7.04 3.53
C GLY A 489 -9.46 -8.11 4.41
N ALA A 490 -8.91 -8.38 5.59
CA ALA A 490 -9.51 -9.29 6.55
C ALA A 490 -10.60 -8.59 7.37
N LEU A 491 -11.73 -9.25 7.57
CA LEU A 491 -12.84 -8.73 8.38
C LEU A 491 -12.40 -8.64 9.85
N ILE A 492 -12.40 -7.42 10.39
CA ILE A 492 -12.15 -7.14 11.81
C ILE A 492 -13.43 -7.39 12.61
N THR A 493 -14.54 -6.76 12.20
CA THR A 493 -15.83 -6.84 12.89
C THR A 493 -16.97 -6.35 12.01
N ALA A 494 -18.20 -6.71 12.38
CA ALA A 494 -19.42 -6.15 11.81
C ALA A 494 -20.26 -5.49 12.93
N LEU A 495 -20.80 -4.30 12.67
CA LEU A 495 -21.70 -3.58 13.57
C LEU A 495 -23.10 -3.56 12.98
N TYR A 496 -24.10 -3.93 13.78
CA TYR A 496 -25.50 -4.02 13.37
C TYR A 496 -26.34 -3.05 14.19
N SER A 497 -27.25 -2.31 13.56
CA SER A 497 -28.01 -1.26 14.26
C SER A 497 -28.96 -1.77 15.35
N ASP A 498 -29.44 -3.02 15.26
CA ASP A 498 -30.26 -3.66 16.31
C ASP A 498 -29.45 -4.08 17.52
N GLN A 499 -28.17 -4.34 17.32
CA GLN A 499 -27.22 -4.70 18.37
C GLN A 499 -26.57 -3.47 19.00
N VAL A 500 -26.70 -2.27 18.41
CA VAL A 500 -26.30 -1.01 19.05
C VAL A 500 -27.38 -0.67 20.09
N PRO A 501 -27.10 -0.77 21.40
CA PRO A 501 -28.07 -0.38 22.40
C PRO A 501 -28.43 1.08 22.17
N ALA A 502 -29.72 1.41 22.30
CA ALA A 502 -30.22 2.79 22.28
C ALA A 502 -29.52 3.72 23.31
N TYR A 503 -28.69 3.14 24.18
CA TYR A 503 -27.93 3.76 25.25
C TYR A 503 -26.47 3.30 25.22
N THR A 504 -25.74 3.65 24.16
CA THR A 504 -24.28 3.48 24.13
C THR A 504 -23.63 4.69 24.77
N VAL A 505 -22.92 4.47 25.87
CA VAL A 505 -22.16 5.50 26.58
C VAL A 505 -20.68 5.18 26.46
N LEU A 506 -19.90 6.18 26.05
CA LEU A 506 -18.45 6.12 25.98
C LEU A 506 -17.88 7.34 26.67
N ASP A 507 -16.87 7.14 27.50
CA ASP A 507 -16.11 8.22 28.10
C ASP A 507 -14.62 7.83 28.07
N SER A 508 -13.82 8.61 27.34
CA SER A 508 -12.38 8.46 27.23
C SER A 508 -11.64 9.06 28.43
N PHE A 509 -12.27 9.98 29.17
CA PHE A 509 -11.60 10.80 30.18
C PHE A 509 -10.50 11.73 29.62
N ALA A 510 -10.45 11.94 28.30
CA ALA A 510 -9.42 12.75 27.64
C ALA A 510 -9.61 14.26 27.85
N GLN A 511 -10.82 14.71 28.16
CA GLN A 511 -11.08 16.06 28.64
C GLN A 511 -10.88 16.10 30.16
N GLY A 512 -9.94 16.91 30.67
CA GLY A 512 -9.79 17.10 32.11
C GLY A 512 -11.05 17.67 32.76
N TRP A 513 -11.32 17.28 34.01
CA TRP A 513 -12.46 17.80 34.79
C TRP A 513 -12.03 18.18 36.20
N VAL A 514 -12.73 19.16 36.76
CA VAL A 514 -12.51 19.65 38.13
C VAL A 514 -13.47 18.96 39.11
N ASP A 515 -14.67 18.61 38.66
CA ASP A 515 -15.73 17.94 39.41
C ASP A 515 -16.63 17.14 38.45
N TRP A 516 -17.13 15.98 38.89
CA TRP A 516 -18.05 15.14 38.13
C TRP A 516 -19.40 15.79 37.87
N THR A 517 -19.80 16.76 38.69
CA THR A 517 -21.06 17.51 38.47
C THR A 517 -21.09 18.28 37.16
N THR A 518 -19.92 18.54 36.56
CA THR A 518 -19.79 19.20 35.25
C THR A 518 -19.36 18.25 34.14
N ARG A 519 -19.10 16.97 34.44
CA ARG A 519 -18.68 15.98 33.44
C ARG A 519 -19.87 15.22 32.86
N THR A 520 -19.95 15.25 31.54
CA THR A 520 -20.80 14.35 30.75
C THR A 520 -19.90 13.41 29.94
N SER A 521 -20.39 12.22 29.64
CA SER A 521 -19.68 11.26 28.80
C SER A 521 -19.53 11.77 27.37
N ASP A 522 -18.40 11.45 26.74
CA ASP A 522 -18.08 11.86 25.36
C ASP A 522 -19.12 11.38 24.32
N LEU A 523 -19.73 10.21 24.56
CA LEU A 523 -20.87 9.69 23.80
C LEU A 523 -22.03 9.36 24.74
N GLY A 524 -23.26 9.62 24.30
CA GLY A 524 -24.48 9.29 25.03
C GLY A 524 -24.92 10.30 26.10
N ALA A 525 -24.12 11.37 26.31
CA ALA A 525 -24.43 12.48 27.22
C ALA A 525 -24.87 12.07 28.64
N ALA A 526 -24.30 10.98 29.16
CA ALA A 526 -24.58 10.48 30.50
C ALA A 526 -23.77 11.27 31.54
N SER A 527 -24.41 11.64 32.65
CA SER A 527 -23.73 12.27 33.79
C SER A 527 -23.22 11.20 34.75
N TRP A 528 -21.96 11.35 35.17
CA TRP A 528 -21.37 10.51 36.19
C TRP A 528 -21.80 10.95 37.59
N THR A 529 -21.83 10.00 38.51
CA THR A 529 -22.15 10.21 39.92
C THR A 529 -21.13 9.50 40.80
N GLU A 530 -20.53 10.22 41.73
CA GLU A 530 -19.70 9.64 42.79
C GLU A 530 -20.60 8.95 43.82
N THR A 531 -20.69 7.62 43.71
CA THR A 531 -21.48 6.79 44.64
C THR A 531 -20.73 6.55 45.95
N LEU A 532 -19.40 6.55 45.91
CA LEU A 532 -18.51 6.45 47.06
C LEU A 532 -17.18 7.12 46.74
N GLY A 533 -16.58 7.80 47.73
CA GLY A 533 -15.28 8.45 47.56
C GLY A 533 -15.30 9.59 46.55
N GLN A 534 -14.12 10.02 46.13
CA GLN A 534 -13.95 11.09 45.14
C GLN A 534 -13.02 10.63 44.02
N TRP A 535 -13.21 11.17 42.82
CA TRP A 535 -12.42 10.83 41.63
C TRP A 535 -11.98 12.08 40.87
N THR A 536 -10.84 12.01 40.22
CA THR A 536 -10.29 13.11 39.43
C THR A 536 -9.63 12.63 38.14
N SER A 537 -9.33 13.56 37.23
CA SER A 537 -8.73 13.29 35.92
C SER A 537 -7.23 13.08 36.03
N GLY A 538 -6.71 11.99 35.48
CA GLY A 538 -5.27 11.75 35.37
C GLY A 538 -4.65 12.35 34.11
N GLY A 539 -3.34 12.54 34.14
CA GLY A 539 -2.57 13.22 33.07
C GLY A 539 -2.09 12.33 31.92
N TYR A 540 -2.68 11.14 31.72
CA TYR A 540 -2.31 10.27 30.60
C TYR A 540 -2.87 10.81 29.28
N SER A 541 -2.11 10.67 28.19
CA SER A 541 -2.42 11.23 26.86
C SER A 541 -3.76 10.75 26.26
N GLY A 542 -4.27 9.59 26.66
CA GLY A 542 -5.56 9.05 26.20
C GLY A 542 -6.72 9.31 27.17
N GLY A 543 -6.50 10.11 28.22
CA GLY A 543 -7.46 10.30 29.29
C GLY A 543 -7.41 9.20 30.35
N SER A 544 -7.73 9.55 31.59
CA SER A 544 -7.84 8.58 32.67
C SER A 544 -8.63 9.15 33.85
N ALA A 545 -9.30 8.28 34.60
CA ALA A 545 -9.94 8.61 35.87
C ALA A 545 -9.29 7.81 37.00
N TYR A 546 -8.98 8.48 38.11
CA TYR A 546 -8.40 7.82 39.28
C TYR A 546 -9.00 8.38 40.59
N PRO A 547 -9.06 7.58 41.66
CA PRO A 547 -9.63 8.03 42.94
C PRO A 547 -8.71 9.04 43.63
N VAL A 548 -9.31 10.01 44.33
CA VAL A 548 -8.58 11.01 45.12
C VAL A 548 -8.17 10.38 46.46
N GLY A 549 -6.88 10.07 46.58
CA GLY A 549 -6.31 9.43 47.77
C GLY A 549 -6.45 7.90 47.79
N ALA A 550 -6.05 7.28 48.89
CA ALA A 550 -6.06 5.83 49.05
C ALA A 550 -7.35 5.33 49.75
N THR A 551 -8.51 5.74 49.23
CA THR A 551 -9.82 5.41 49.80
C THR A 551 -10.68 4.62 48.80
N ALA A 552 -11.56 3.78 49.33
CA ALA A 552 -12.55 3.07 48.53
C ALA A 552 -13.44 4.07 47.78
N SER A 553 -13.50 3.95 46.46
CA SER A 553 -14.19 4.91 45.60
C SER A 553 -14.95 4.20 44.48
N ILE A 554 -16.17 4.66 44.18
CA ILE A 554 -17.06 4.12 43.16
C ILE A 554 -17.71 5.29 42.41
N ALA A 555 -17.54 5.32 41.08
CA ALA A 555 -18.22 6.25 40.20
C ALA A 555 -19.13 5.47 39.25
N THR A 556 -20.34 5.98 39.01
CA THR A 556 -21.35 5.29 38.19
C THR A 556 -22.05 6.23 37.24
N ILE A 557 -22.56 5.67 36.15
CA ILE A 557 -23.51 6.28 35.22
C ILE A 557 -24.84 5.51 35.24
N PRO A 558 -25.94 6.13 34.78
CA PRO A 558 -27.14 5.39 34.41
C PRO A 558 -26.83 4.35 33.33
N GLY A 559 -27.39 3.15 33.46
CA GLY A 559 -27.24 2.07 32.50
C GLY A 559 -28.52 1.22 32.43
N HIS A 560 -28.38 -0.06 32.11
CA HIS A 560 -29.48 -1.03 32.02
C HIS A 560 -29.24 -2.27 32.87
N ALA A 561 -30.33 -3.00 33.14
CA ALA A 561 -30.31 -4.28 33.86
C ALA A 561 -29.51 -5.37 33.13
N ASP A 562 -29.53 -5.28 31.80
CA ASP A 562 -28.80 -6.12 30.85
C ASP A 562 -27.95 -5.23 29.95
N GLY A 563 -26.73 -5.66 29.64
CA GLY A 563 -25.82 -4.90 28.79
C GLY A 563 -24.37 -5.34 28.91
N THR A 564 -23.48 -4.48 28.41
CA THR A 564 -22.04 -4.67 28.45
C THR A 564 -21.37 -3.45 29.03
N VAL A 565 -20.48 -3.65 30.00
CA VAL A 565 -19.63 -2.59 30.55
C VAL A 565 -18.16 -2.94 30.32
N SER A 566 -17.36 -1.98 29.90
CA SER A 566 -15.93 -2.19 29.64
C SER A 566 -15.09 -1.09 30.25
N ALA A 567 -13.88 -1.42 30.67
CA ALA A 567 -12.84 -0.45 30.99
C ALA A 567 -11.45 -1.02 30.72
N THR A 568 -10.49 -0.14 30.46
CA THR A 568 -9.07 -0.50 30.32
C THR A 568 -8.34 -0.14 31.61
N PHE A 569 -7.59 -1.09 32.14
CA PHE A 569 -6.88 -0.91 33.39
C PHE A 569 -5.47 -0.39 33.18
N LEU A 570 -5.24 0.91 33.38
CA LEU A 570 -3.92 1.52 33.16
C LEU A 570 -2.86 1.09 34.17
N THR A 571 -3.14 1.24 35.47
CA THR A 571 -2.19 0.93 36.55
C THR A 571 -2.88 0.16 37.67
N ASN A 572 -2.13 -0.65 38.41
CA ASN A 572 -2.65 -1.36 39.57
C ASN A 572 -2.65 -0.46 40.83
N PRO A 573 -3.76 -0.35 41.60
CA PRO A 573 -3.85 0.50 42.80
C PRO A 573 -3.02 0.00 44.00
N GLY A 574 -2.24 -1.07 43.84
CA GLY A 574 -1.39 -1.64 44.89
C GLY A 574 -2.02 -2.81 45.63
N SER A 575 -1.56 -3.12 46.84
CA SER A 575 -1.91 -4.36 47.54
C SER A 575 -3.23 -4.31 48.32
N THR A 576 -3.65 -3.15 48.80
CA THR A 576 -4.79 -2.99 49.73
C THR A 576 -6.13 -2.79 49.04
N LEU A 577 -6.19 -2.02 47.95
CA LEU A 577 -7.43 -1.76 47.21
C LEU A 577 -7.51 -2.63 45.96
N LYS A 578 -8.73 -2.94 45.51
CA LYS A 578 -8.97 -3.71 44.29
C LYS A 578 -9.75 -2.86 43.29
N GLN A 579 -9.16 -2.64 42.12
CA GLN A 579 -9.87 -1.99 41.03
C GLN A 579 -10.77 -2.98 40.27
N GLY A 580 -11.82 -2.46 39.67
CA GLY A 580 -12.74 -3.23 38.85
C GLY A 580 -13.76 -2.36 38.13
N VAL A 581 -14.43 -3.00 37.18
CA VAL A 581 -15.65 -2.45 36.57
C VAL A 581 -16.83 -2.92 37.40
N VAL A 582 -17.75 -2.00 37.72
CA VAL A 582 -18.96 -2.33 38.48
C VAL A 582 -20.19 -2.32 37.58
N PHE A 583 -21.10 -3.25 37.84
CA PHE A 583 -22.37 -3.35 37.15
C PHE A 583 -23.44 -3.87 38.10
N ARG A 584 -24.71 -3.68 37.72
CA ARG A 584 -25.86 -4.02 38.56
C ARG A 584 -25.72 -3.46 39.98
N LEU A 585 -25.26 -2.20 40.07
CA LEU A 585 -25.09 -1.54 41.34
C LEU A 585 -26.44 -1.02 41.84
N GLN A 586 -26.83 -1.46 43.04
CA GLN A 586 -28.00 -0.92 43.74
C GLN A 586 -27.59 0.23 44.67
N ASP A 587 -26.52 0.03 45.43
CA ASP A 587 -25.91 1.01 46.33
C ASP A 587 -24.41 0.69 46.54
N SER A 588 -23.71 1.49 47.36
CA SER A 588 -22.27 1.34 47.62
C SER A 588 -21.88 0.04 48.36
N SER A 589 -22.85 -0.76 48.81
CA SER A 589 -22.67 -2.01 49.54
C SER A 589 -23.23 -3.24 48.80
N ASN A 590 -23.95 -3.06 47.68
CA ASN A 590 -24.62 -4.11 46.93
C ASN A 590 -24.38 -3.94 45.41
N TYR A 591 -23.40 -4.67 44.86
CA TYR A 591 -23.00 -4.57 43.45
C TYR A 591 -22.18 -5.77 42.98
N TRP A 592 -22.04 -5.92 41.66
CA TRP A 592 -21.04 -6.80 41.05
C TRP A 592 -19.78 -6.01 40.68
N ARG A 593 -18.61 -6.60 40.91
CA ARG A 593 -17.30 -6.03 40.54
C ARG A 593 -16.47 -7.04 39.77
N ALA A 594 -16.24 -6.77 38.49
CA ALA A 594 -15.26 -7.48 37.68
C ALA A 594 -13.87 -6.88 37.95
N GLY A 595 -13.08 -7.53 38.81
CA GLY A 595 -11.73 -7.08 39.17
C GLY A 595 -10.65 -7.60 38.23
N ARG A 596 -9.36 -7.49 38.61
CA ARG A 596 -8.24 -8.03 37.82
C ARG A 596 -8.08 -9.55 37.86
N THR A 597 -8.48 -10.19 38.95
CA THR A 597 -8.22 -11.64 39.16
C THR A 597 -9.48 -12.48 39.24
N ALA A 598 -10.61 -11.86 39.60
CA ALA A 598 -11.87 -12.53 39.82
C ALA A 598 -13.05 -11.56 39.66
N LEU A 599 -14.22 -12.15 39.39
CA LEU A 599 -15.51 -11.49 39.50
C LEU A 599 -16.02 -11.65 40.93
N HIS A 600 -16.47 -10.56 41.54
CA HIS A 600 -16.98 -10.54 42.91
C HIS A 600 -18.43 -10.07 42.96
N LEU A 601 -19.25 -10.77 43.75
CA LEU A 601 -20.54 -10.29 44.21
C LEU A 601 -20.36 -9.66 45.59
N ILE A 602 -20.63 -8.36 45.71
CA ILE A 602 -20.58 -7.64 46.98
C ILE A 602 -22.01 -7.48 47.48
N GLN A 603 -22.27 -7.94 48.71
CA GLN A 603 -23.55 -7.76 49.40
C GLN A 603 -23.29 -7.32 50.84
N ALA A 604 -24.03 -6.31 51.30
CA ALA A 604 -23.80 -5.66 52.59
C ALA A 604 -22.32 -5.28 52.83
N GLY A 605 -21.61 -4.86 51.77
CA GLY A 605 -20.23 -4.38 51.83
C GLY A 605 -19.16 -5.47 51.88
N VAL A 606 -19.54 -6.75 51.81
CA VAL A 606 -18.61 -7.89 51.85
C VAL A 606 -18.75 -8.74 50.58
N ALA A 607 -17.63 -9.30 50.09
CA ALA A 607 -17.67 -10.23 48.96
C ALA A 607 -18.30 -11.57 49.38
N THR A 608 -19.54 -11.81 48.94
CA THR A 608 -20.28 -13.06 49.19
C THR A 608 -20.08 -14.11 48.09
N GLY A 609 -19.65 -13.68 46.90
CA GLY A 609 -19.25 -14.56 45.80
C GLY A 609 -17.91 -14.13 45.20
N THR A 610 -17.02 -15.08 44.91
CA THR A 610 -15.75 -14.85 44.20
C THR A 610 -15.55 -15.93 43.15
N PHE A 611 -15.42 -15.52 41.90
CA PHE A 611 -15.29 -16.40 40.74
C PHE A 611 -13.99 -16.06 40.00
N ASN A 612 -12.98 -16.92 40.13
CA ASN A 612 -11.64 -16.67 39.58
C ASN A 612 -11.63 -16.80 38.06
N TYR A 613 -10.85 -15.96 37.39
CA TYR A 613 -10.63 -16.07 35.96
C TYR A 613 -9.59 -17.12 35.63
N ALA A 614 -9.68 -17.70 34.42
CA ALA A 614 -8.63 -18.57 33.90
C ALA A 614 -7.30 -17.82 33.70
N THR A 615 -7.34 -16.50 33.48
CA THR A 615 -6.16 -15.66 33.33
C THR A 615 -6.43 -14.28 33.93
N ALA A 616 -5.50 -13.77 34.74
CA ALA A 616 -5.60 -12.45 35.35
C ALA A 616 -5.31 -11.33 34.33
N PHE A 617 -5.84 -10.14 34.62
CA PHE A 617 -5.68 -8.92 33.83
C PHE A 617 -4.44 -8.14 34.26
N SER A 618 -3.58 -7.79 33.30
CA SER A 618 -2.39 -6.95 33.45
C SER A 618 -2.69 -5.47 33.16
N ASP A 619 -1.72 -4.59 33.42
CA ASP A 619 -1.80 -3.18 33.02
C ASP A 619 -1.92 -3.08 31.48
N GLY A 620 -2.83 -2.24 31.00
CA GLY A 620 -3.19 -2.11 29.58
C GLY A 620 -4.30 -3.03 29.08
N ASP A 621 -4.69 -4.07 29.85
CA ASP A 621 -5.77 -4.96 29.41
C ASP A 621 -7.16 -4.32 29.56
N ARG A 622 -8.04 -4.61 28.60
CA ARG A 622 -9.45 -4.26 28.63
C ARG A 622 -10.28 -5.40 29.22
N ILE A 623 -10.99 -5.10 30.29
CA ILE A 623 -12.03 -5.97 30.86
C ILE A 623 -13.39 -5.60 30.29
N THR A 624 -14.17 -6.60 29.93
CA THR A 624 -15.56 -6.44 29.47
C THR A 624 -16.44 -7.39 30.26
N ALA A 625 -17.46 -6.86 30.94
CA ALA A 625 -18.50 -7.63 31.61
C ALA A 625 -19.78 -7.56 30.78
N ALA A 626 -20.22 -8.68 30.21
CA ALA A 626 -21.49 -8.82 29.52
C ALA A 626 -22.48 -9.54 30.43
N PHE A 627 -23.66 -8.98 30.64
CA PHE A 627 -24.65 -9.51 31.56
C PHE A 627 -26.05 -9.43 30.95
N SER A 628 -26.79 -10.54 30.99
CA SER A 628 -28.17 -10.62 30.50
C SER A 628 -28.97 -11.61 31.36
N GLY A 629 -30.04 -11.13 32.00
CA GLY A 629 -30.83 -11.90 32.94
C GLY A 629 -29.97 -12.47 34.06
N SER A 630 -29.81 -13.79 34.10
CA SER A 630 -28.93 -14.46 35.08
C SER A 630 -27.53 -14.74 34.55
N ASN A 631 -27.25 -14.56 33.26
CA ASN A 631 -25.96 -14.91 32.68
C ASN A 631 -25.00 -13.73 32.76
N ILE A 632 -23.77 -13.99 33.23
CA ILE A 632 -22.70 -13.01 33.30
C ILE A 632 -21.45 -13.63 32.68
N THR A 633 -20.88 -12.96 31.69
CA THR A 633 -19.67 -13.39 30.97
C THR A 633 -18.62 -12.28 31.01
N ILE A 634 -17.38 -12.63 31.33
CA ILE A 634 -16.24 -11.72 31.39
C ILE A 634 -15.28 -12.02 30.24
N TYR A 635 -14.84 -10.97 29.56
CA TYR A 635 -13.85 -11.03 28.48
C TYR A 635 -12.61 -10.21 28.82
N ARG A 636 -11.45 -10.70 28.37
CA ARG A 636 -10.16 -10.02 28.34
C ARG A 636 -9.77 -9.77 26.90
N ASN A 637 -9.66 -8.49 26.50
CA ASN A 637 -9.32 -8.09 25.13
C ASN A 637 -10.14 -8.87 24.08
N GLY A 638 -11.45 -9.04 24.33
CA GLY A 638 -12.37 -9.80 23.48
C GLY A 638 -12.39 -11.32 23.68
N THR A 639 -11.43 -11.91 24.40
CA THR A 639 -11.40 -13.35 24.68
C THR A 639 -12.17 -13.68 25.96
N GLN A 640 -13.10 -14.64 25.91
CA GLN A 640 -13.87 -15.07 27.07
C GLN A 640 -12.96 -15.71 28.14
N VAL A 641 -13.04 -15.24 29.39
CA VAL A 641 -12.26 -15.76 30.53
C VAL A 641 -13.10 -16.36 31.65
N LEU A 642 -14.41 -16.06 31.69
CA LEU A 642 -15.34 -16.59 32.69
C LEU A 642 -16.79 -16.46 32.19
N THR A 643 -17.63 -17.45 32.47
CA THR A 643 -19.10 -17.35 32.38
C THR A 643 -19.73 -17.98 33.62
N ILE A 644 -20.71 -17.29 34.21
CA ILE A 644 -21.50 -17.78 35.35
C ILE A 644 -22.99 -17.51 35.14
N THR A 645 -23.82 -18.24 35.89
CA THR A 645 -25.27 -17.99 35.98
C THR A 645 -25.63 -17.62 37.43
N ASN A 646 -26.00 -16.36 37.66
CA ASN A 646 -26.44 -15.83 38.94
C ASN A 646 -27.41 -14.65 38.74
N SER A 647 -28.58 -14.70 39.36
CA SER A 647 -29.65 -13.70 39.23
C SER A 647 -29.56 -12.52 40.20
N ALA A 648 -28.56 -12.49 41.09
CA ALA A 648 -28.40 -11.43 42.07
C ALA A 648 -28.25 -10.06 41.40
N LEU A 649 -29.02 -9.09 41.91
CA LEU A 649 -29.06 -7.71 41.44
C LEU A 649 -29.46 -7.55 39.96
N SER A 650 -30.12 -8.54 39.36
CA SER A 650 -30.49 -8.53 37.94
C SER A 650 -31.42 -7.39 37.50
N THR A 651 -32.06 -6.69 38.44
CA THR A 651 -32.90 -5.51 38.15
C THR A 651 -32.17 -4.17 38.31
N ALA A 652 -30.94 -4.17 38.84
CA ALA A 652 -30.19 -2.95 39.07
C ALA A 652 -29.56 -2.43 37.78
N THR A 653 -29.64 -1.12 37.56
CA THR A 653 -29.32 -0.50 36.26
C THR A 653 -28.02 0.32 36.25
N LYS A 654 -27.39 0.57 37.40
CA LYS A 654 -26.17 1.40 37.45
C LYS A 654 -24.93 0.60 37.11
N THR A 655 -24.05 1.20 36.33
CA THR A 655 -22.75 0.65 35.91
C THR A 655 -21.66 1.70 36.05
N GLY A 656 -20.41 1.29 36.13
CA GLY A 656 -19.29 2.24 36.22
C GLY A 656 -17.99 1.58 36.66
N MET A 657 -17.25 2.27 37.51
CA MET A 657 -15.89 1.92 37.91
C MET A 657 -15.71 2.00 39.42
N ALA A 658 -14.87 1.11 39.96
CA ALA A 658 -14.58 1.05 41.38
C ALA A 658 -13.10 0.78 41.65
N VAL A 659 -12.61 1.36 42.74
CA VAL A 659 -11.36 0.99 43.42
C VAL A 659 -11.74 0.79 44.88
N THR A 660 -11.95 -0.46 45.31
CA THR A 660 -12.53 -0.79 46.63
C THR A 660 -11.83 -1.92 47.36
#